data_AF-A0A9X2QD97-F1
#
_entry.id   AF-A0A9X2QD97-F1
#
_cell.length_a   1.000
_cell.length_b   1.000
_cell.length_c   1.000
_cell.angle_alpha   90.00
_cell.angle_beta   90.00
_cell.angle_gamma   90.00
#
_symmetry.space_group_name_H-M   'P 1'
#
loop_
_entity.id
_entity.type
_entity.pdbx_description
1 polymer ?
#
loop_
_entity_poly.entity_id
_entity_poly.type
_entity_poly.pdbx_seq_one_letter_code
_entity_poly.pdbx_strand_id
1 'polypeptide(L)'
;MAEGNEGTTTTPPPAALTDAELRALAYFGVGLGSEGGNSGKNVSYQLSFAGNVHNGVMTPVGNSGYSIGTLQTDLGQHPEVATSLVEAYQTWASTAHPDWVLTDAQQTQTASDLGRNGRTITAQNGRALDATVKSHLDSFLASDAGLTYVHDRDTAQVNLLMRTGSGVNQLRDTALYQGATLDEQAKLATIVLKLENQGGDRYYPRIINGINNGTITSAEDAQTTVNGFLPNRGGRSRTEPDYVETGVAHALEATDVFNALRNADTRNPLHQPWQDVLANPLVNPTQTGQDANWPNLSSEYTAVKDLFLQKTKAPALIEALDQGGAYGYNVPDRQGRPRPQSTSLYASGNDFIVMDGNGAGKAYIGGTWSDTNRADLTRVNNHDGTVDLNINRAGTTERLLHVDPGAPVLRPPQPTTGSVDQMAPMPAQAVPVPTTGERERIDQRQGVVESGPTPLLPTDLRDRSHPGNPAFQRTLGEVYRMEDGQGIPHGPHSEKVAAALLVEAEHNKQGITNVEMRPDGQVQGIARYNAFESEKRVSVNPQIAQSVTMETYAAQWSQARSPHYASNAPAAERTPEQAEALALLSPVDRQMFDKIRGATPAHLSDDVVANAFYAAKQDGIADASKVASVGMVGDRLAVNGTTPGLRGIVDVSQPVPPMQETTQQALAFNQQQAITQQQDEAQRQQRTQETNTRTV
;
A
#
# COMPACT_ATOMS: atom_id res chain seq x y z
N MET A 1 -53.63 -13.70 48.22
CA MET A 1 -53.00 -14.60 47.25
C MET A 1 -52.64 -13.76 46.05
N ALA A 2 -51.33 -13.56 45.88
CA ALA A 2 -50.75 -12.85 44.75
C ALA A 2 -50.33 -13.91 43.74
N GLU A 3 -50.75 -13.79 42.49
CA GLU A 3 -50.12 -14.48 41.37
C GLU A 3 -49.66 -13.44 40.37
N GLY A 4 -48.35 -13.51 40.10
CA GLY A 4 -47.60 -12.56 39.31
C GLY A 4 -47.88 -12.69 37.83
N ASN A 5 -47.99 -11.54 37.18
CA ASN A 5 -47.94 -11.41 35.74
C ASN A 5 -46.46 -11.22 35.38
N GLU A 6 -45.76 -12.31 35.06
CA GLU A 6 -44.41 -12.25 34.50
C GLU A 6 -44.48 -11.62 33.11
N GLY A 7 -44.12 -10.35 33.04
CA GLY A 7 -43.85 -9.67 31.78
C GLY A 7 -42.66 -10.32 31.11
N THR A 8 -42.92 -11.05 30.03
CA THR A 8 -41.90 -11.45 29.07
C THR A 8 -41.29 -10.20 28.47
N THR A 9 -40.15 -9.77 29.01
CA THR A 9 -39.26 -8.82 28.35
C THR A 9 -38.74 -9.51 27.08
N THR A 10 -39.42 -9.33 25.96
CA THR A 10 -38.86 -9.64 24.65
C THR A 10 -37.70 -8.68 24.42
N THR A 11 -36.50 -9.15 24.76
CA THR A 11 -35.24 -8.52 24.35
C THR A 11 -35.33 -8.29 22.84
N PRO A 12 -35.13 -7.06 22.33
CA PRO A 12 -35.05 -6.85 20.90
C PRO A 12 -33.99 -7.80 20.32
N PRO A 13 -34.21 -8.36 19.12
CA PRO A 13 -33.22 -9.22 18.50
C PRO A 13 -31.88 -8.48 18.45
N PRO A 14 -30.75 -9.17 18.72
CA PRO A 14 -29.44 -8.55 18.62
C PRO A 14 -29.27 -7.95 17.23
N ALA A 15 -28.68 -6.75 17.18
CA ALA A 15 -28.41 -6.07 15.92
C ALA A 15 -27.53 -6.97 15.04
N ALA A 16 -27.96 -7.21 13.80
CA ALA A 16 -27.26 -8.09 12.87
C ALA A 16 -27.09 -7.40 11.51
N LEU A 17 -25.96 -7.62 10.85
CA LEU A 17 -25.75 -7.16 9.48
C LEU A 17 -26.80 -7.76 8.53
N THR A 18 -27.41 -6.90 7.74
CA THR A 18 -28.36 -7.26 6.70
C THR A 18 -27.70 -8.05 5.57
N ASP A 19 -28.51 -8.76 4.76
CA ASP A 19 -28.00 -9.44 3.58
C ASP A 19 -27.39 -8.47 2.56
N ALA A 20 -27.94 -7.25 2.45
CA ALA A 20 -27.38 -6.22 1.59
C ALA A 20 -25.99 -5.80 2.07
N GLU A 21 -25.82 -5.58 3.38
CA GLU A 21 -24.51 -5.27 3.97
C GLU A 21 -23.50 -6.40 3.78
N LEU A 22 -23.89 -7.66 3.96
CA LEU A 22 -22.99 -8.79 3.70
C LEU A 22 -22.63 -8.94 2.22
N ARG A 23 -23.56 -8.66 1.31
CA ARG A 23 -23.28 -8.64 -0.14
C ARG A 23 -22.34 -7.50 -0.50
N ALA A 24 -22.50 -6.34 0.11
CA ALA A 24 -21.60 -5.21 -0.05
C ALA A 24 -20.20 -5.54 0.49
N LEU A 25 -20.10 -6.19 1.65
CA LEU A 25 -18.82 -6.70 2.17
C LEU A 25 -18.18 -7.72 1.23
N ALA A 26 -18.95 -8.66 0.69
CA ALA A 26 -18.43 -9.64 -0.27
C ALA A 26 -17.94 -8.98 -1.57
N TYR A 27 -18.70 -8.03 -2.12
CA TYR A 27 -18.38 -7.38 -3.39
C TYR A 27 -17.28 -6.32 -3.26
N PHE A 28 -17.47 -5.33 -2.38
CA PHE A 28 -16.55 -4.21 -2.23
C PHE A 28 -15.39 -4.51 -1.28
N GLY A 29 -15.65 -5.16 -0.15
CA GLY A 29 -14.61 -5.47 0.84
C GLY A 29 -13.68 -6.60 0.37
N VAL A 30 -14.26 -7.79 0.19
CA VAL A 30 -13.56 -9.01 -0.21
C VAL A 30 -13.17 -8.96 -1.68
N GLY A 31 -14.05 -8.57 -2.59
CA GLY A 31 -13.71 -8.46 -4.00
C GLY A 31 -12.80 -7.27 -4.28
N LEU A 32 -13.40 -6.08 -4.43
CA LEU A 32 -12.71 -4.90 -4.96
C LEU A 32 -11.52 -4.45 -4.10
N GLY A 33 -11.72 -4.38 -2.78
CA GLY A 33 -10.73 -3.89 -1.84
C GLY A 33 -9.51 -4.80 -1.74
N SER A 34 -9.65 -6.10 -1.95
CA SER A 34 -8.54 -7.06 -1.75
C SER A 34 -8.01 -7.73 -3.02
N GLU A 35 -8.86 -7.97 -4.03
CA GLU A 35 -8.50 -8.66 -5.29
C GLU A 35 -8.61 -7.72 -6.50
N GLY A 36 -9.70 -6.95 -6.60
CA GLY A 36 -10.00 -6.08 -7.75
C GLY A 36 -9.23 -4.75 -7.80
N GLY A 37 -8.41 -4.47 -6.79
CA GLY A 37 -7.67 -3.22 -6.64
C GLY A 37 -6.16 -3.41 -6.69
N ASN A 38 -5.46 -2.62 -7.51
CA ASN A 38 -4.00 -2.57 -7.50
C ASN A 38 -3.51 -1.11 -7.43
N SER A 39 -2.87 -0.74 -6.31
CA SER A 39 -2.32 0.60 -6.11
C SER A 39 -3.37 1.72 -6.33
N GLY A 40 -4.61 1.48 -5.88
CA GLY A 40 -5.75 2.38 -6.10
C GLY A 40 -6.44 2.24 -7.46
N LYS A 41 -5.90 1.45 -8.41
CA LYS A 41 -6.51 1.19 -9.72
C LYS A 41 -7.52 0.08 -9.63
N ASN A 42 -8.64 0.24 -10.32
CA ASN A 42 -9.53 -0.88 -10.61
C ASN A 42 -8.90 -1.76 -11.70
N VAL A 43 -8.70 -3.04 -11.40
CA VAL A 43 -8.17 -4.05 -12.33
C VAL A 43 -9.17 -5.18 -12.62
N SER A 44 -10.41 -5.05 -12.16
CA SER A 44 -11.46 -6.06 -12.32
C SER A 44 -11.90 -6.26 -13.77
N TYR A 45 -11.83 -5.21 -14.59
CA TYR A 45 -12.32 -5.22 -15.98
C TYR A 45 -11.18 -5.30 -17.00
N GLN A 46 -10.12 -6.03 -16.67
CA GLN A 46 -9.01 -6.30 -17.57
C GLN A 46 -8.45 -7.69 -17.32
N LEU A 47 -7.78 -8.26 -18.33
CA LEU A 47 -7.04 -9.50 -18.18
C LEU A 47 -5.85 -9.27 -17.25
N SER A 48 -5.97 -9.74 -16.02
CA SER A 48 -4.92 -9.70 -15.01
C SER A 48 -4.07 -10.96 -15.10
N PHE A 49 -2.76 -10.82 -14.86
CA PHE A 49 -1.82 -11.94 -14.85
C PHE A 49 -0.81 -11.74 -13.74
N ALA A 50 -0.77 -12.67 -12.78
CA ALA A 50 0.25 -12.68 -11.74
C ALA A 50 1.54 -13.28 -12.30
N GLY A 51 2.37 -12.41 -12.88
CA GLY A 51 3.60 -12.76 -13.58
C GLY A 51 4.09 -11.59 -14.44
N ASN A 52 5.12 -11.84 -15.24
CA ASN A 52 5.63 -10.87 -16.20
C ASN A 52 5.39 -11.37 -17.62
N VAL A 53 4.96 -10.48 -18.53
CA VAL A 53 4.94 -10.76 -19.96
C VAL A 53 5.99 -9.88 -20.62
N HIS A 54 7.05 -10.49 -21.15
CA HIS A 54 8.12 -9.78 -21.83
C HIS A 54 8.39 -10.44 -23.19
N ASN A 55 8.37 -9.65 -24.26
CA ASN A 55 8.60 -10.11 -25.63
C ASN A 55 7.73 -11.32 -26.03
N GLY A 56 6.46 -11.32 -25.65
CA GLY A 56 5.52 -12.42 -25.95
C GLY A 56 5.72 -13.69 -25.10
N VAL A 57 6.57 -13.61 -24.06
CA VAL A 57 6.84 -14.71 -23.13
C VAL A 57 6.26 -14.35 -21.75
N MET A 58 5.28 -15.13 -21.32
CA MET A 58 4.66 -15.13 -20.01
C MET A 58 5.52 -15.94 -19.01
N THR A 59 5.93 -15.27 -17.93
CA THR A 59 6.62 -15.87 -16.79
C THR A 59 5.68 -15.78 -15.57
N PRO A 60 4.93 -16.86 -15.25
CA PRO A 60 3.95 -16.85 -14.17
C PRO A 60 4.61 -16.89 -12.79
N VAL A 61 3.97 -16.27 -11.80
CA VAL A 61 4.26 -16.51 -10.39
C VAL A 61 3.53 -17.79 -9.96
N GLY A 62 4.28 -18.82 -9.57
CA GLY A 62 3.68 -20.08 -9.11
C GLY A 62 2.81 -20.76 -10.19
N ASN A 63 1.55 -21.05 -9.85
CA ASN A 63 0.59 -21.68 -10.78
C ASN A 63 -0.38 -20.69 -11.41
N SER A 64 -0.10 -19.39 -11.36
CA SER A 64 -1.03 -18.35 -11.83
C SER A 64 -1.23 -18.34 -13.35
N GLY A 65 -2.50 -18.29 -13.77
CA GLY A 65 -2.94 -18.02 -15.13
C GLY A 65 -3.51 -16.61 -15.29
N TYR A 66 -4.29 -16.39 -16.35
CA TYR A 66 -5.07 -15.15 -16.47
C TYR A 66 -6.25 -15.14 -15.49
N SER A 67 -6.63 -13.96 -15.02
CA SER A 67 -7.81 -13.73 -14.19
C SER A 67 -8.57 -12.47 -14.60
N ILE A 68 -9.85 -12.41 -14.22
CA ILE A 68 -10.76 -11.26 -14.42
C ILE A 68 -11.67 -11.11 -13.19
N GLY A 69 -12.31 -9.96 -13.04
CA GLY A 69 -13.39 -9.75 -12.08
C GLY A 69 -12.98 -9.15 -10.75
N THR A 70 -14.00 -8.70 -10.02
CA THR A 70 -13.90 -8.07 -8.71
C THR A 70 -13.56 -9.10 -7.64
N LEU A 71 -14.19 -10.28 -7.68
CA LEU A 71 -13.85 -11.41 -6.80
C LEU A 71 -12.75 -12.32 -7.38
N GLN A 72 -12.15 -11.90 -8.51
CA GLN A 72 -11.06 -12.55 -9.23
C GLN A 72 -11.33 -14.02 -9.57
N THR A 73 -11.86 -14.27 -10.75
CA THR A 73 -11.96 -15.61 -11.34
C THR A 73 -10.65 -16.00 -12.02
N ASP A 74 -9.98 -17.04 -11.52
CA ASP A 74 -8.81 -17.64 -12.17
C ASP A 74 -9.26 -18.50 -13.36
N LEU A 75 -8.96 -18.05 -14.58
CA LEU A 75 -9.36 -18.72 -15.82
C LEU A 75 -8.65 -20.08 -15.98
N GLY A 76 -7.47 -20.24 -15.39
CA GLY A 76 -6.73 -21.51 -15.40
C GLY A 76 -7.32 -22.59 -14.48
N GLN A 77 -8.13 -22.18 -13.50
CA GLN A 77 -8.92 -23.07 -12.65
C GLN A 77 -10.36 -23.25 -13.16
N HIS A 78 -10.84 -22.27 -13.92
CA HIS A 78 -12.16 -22.22 -14.52
C HIS A 78 -12.10 -22.14 -16.06
N PRO A 79 -11.65 -23.21 -16.75
CA PRO A 79 -11.55 -23.21 -18.21
C PRO A 79 -12.90 -22.99 -18.91
N GLU A 80 -14.02 -23.34 -18.28
CA GLU A 80 -15.37 -23.00 -18.74
C GLU A 80 -15.61 -21.48 -18.82
N VAL A 81 -15.00 -20.71 -17.91
CA VAL A 81 -15.07 -19.26 -17.92
C VAL A 81 -14.24 -18.69 -19.06
N ALA A 82 -13.06 -19.25 -19.33
CA ALA A 82 -12.25 -18.86 -20.48
C ALA A 82 -13.01 -19.02 -21.81
N THR A 83 -13.71 -20.15 -22.00
CA THR A 83 -14.56 -20.37 -23.18
C THR A 83 -15.68 -19.35 -23.28
N SER A 84 -16.46 -19.19 -22.21
CA SER A 84 -17.57 -18.23 -22.21
C SER A 84 -17.13 -16.76 -22.39
N LEU A 85 -15.91 -16.41 -21.99
CA LEU A 85 -15.33 -15.08 -22.21
C LEU A 85 -15.11 -14.83 -23.70
N VAL A 86 -14.55 -15.83 -24.40
CA VAL A 86 -14.37 -15.76 -25.84
C VAL A 86 -15.71 -15.69 -26.56
N GLU A 87 -16.71 -16.46 -26.15
CA GLU A 87 -18.07 -16.42 -26.72
C GLU A 87 -18.75 -15.05 -26.55
N ALA A 88 -18.63 -14.45 -25.36
CA ALA A 88 -19.16 -13.12 -25.09
C ALA A 88 -18.44 -12.04 -25.94
N TYR A 89 -17.11 -12.14 -26.03
CA TYR A 89 -16.31 -11.31 -26.93
C TYR A 89 -16.75 -11.47 -28.39
N GLN A 90 -16.97 -12.69 -28.89
CA GLN A 90 -17.42 -12.93 -30.26
C GLN A 90 -18.81 -12.33 -30.53
N THR A 91 -19.72 -12.45 -29.56
CA THR A 91 -21.06 -11.87 -29.67
C THR A 91 -20.97 -10.34 -29.81
N TRP A 92 -20.20 -9.70 -28.94
CA TRP A 92 -19.96 -8.26 -29.02
C TRP A 92 -19.25 -7.83 -30.31
N ALA A 93 -18.17 -8.52 -30.67
CA ALA A 93 -17.39 -8.23 -31.88
C ALA A 93 -18.26 -8.34 -33.13
N SER A 94 -19.15 -9.34 -33.23
CA SER A 94 -20.03 -9.50 -34.40
C SER A 94 -20.93 -8.28 -34.69
N THR A 95 -21.21 -7.47 -33.67
CA THR A 95 -22.05 -6.26 -33.78
C THR A 95 -21.22 -4.98 -33.82
N ALA A 96 -20.25 -4.83 -32.91
CA ALA A 96 -19.49 -3.59 -32.73
C ALA A 96 -18.25 -3.51 -33.64
N HIS A 97 -17.61 -4.64 -33.91
CA HIS A 97 -16.37 -4.75 -34.68
C HIS A 97 -16.34 -6.05 -35.52
N PRO A 98 -17.14 -6.14 -36.60
CA PRO A 98 -17.26 -7.38 -37.37
C PRO A 98 -15.93 -7.88 -37.96
N ASP A 99 -14.96 -6.98 -38.13
CA ASP A 99 -13.59 -7.25 -38.56
C ASP A 99 -12.72 -7.92 -37.47
N TRP A 100 -13.17 -7.95 -36.21
CA TRP A 100 -12.47 -8.56 -35.08
C TRP A 100 -12.98 -9.96 -34.71
N VAL A 101 -14.01 -10.43 -35.40
CA VAL A 101 -14.56 -11.79 -35.23
C VAL A 101 -13.47 -12.82 -35.52
N LEU A 102 -13.34 -13.79 -34.64
CA LEU A 102 -12.32 -14.82 -34.70
C LEU A 102 -12.87 -16.03 -35.48
N THR A 103 -12.02 -16.66 -36.26
CA THR A 103 -12.31 -17.98 -36.83
C THR A 103 -12.46 -19.04 -35.72
N ASP A 104 -13.15 -20.13 -35.98
CA ASP A 104 -13.34 -21.23 -35.00
C ASP A 104 -12.01 -21.74 -34.40
N ALA A 105 -10.96 -21.79 -35.21
CA ALA A 105 -9.62 -22.17 -34.76
C ALA A 105 -9.01 -21.13 -33.80
N GLN A 106 -9.16 -19.83 -34.12
CA GLN A 106 -8.71 -18.75 -33.25
C GLN A 106 -9.51 -18.70 -31.95
N GLN A 107 -10.81 -18.92 -31.99
CA GLN A 107 -11.65 -18.98 -30.78
C GLN A 107 -11.18 -20.11 -29.85
N THR A 108 -11.03 -21.32 -30.40
CA THR A 108 -10.56 -22.50 -29.67
C THR A 108 -9.17 -22.26 -29.06
N GLN A 109 -8.25 -21.69 -29.84
CA GLN A 109 -6.90 -21.38 -29.37
C GLN A 109 -6.92 -20.30 -28.27
N THR A 110 -7.74 -19.26 -28.43
CA THR A 110 -7.86 -18.15 -27.46
C THR A 110 -8.42 -18.65 -26.14
N ALA A 111 -9.49 -19.45 -26.17
CA ALA A 111 -10.07 -20.06 -24.97
C ALA A 111 -9.06 -20.99 -24.28
N SER A 112 -8.36 -21.81 -25.07
CA SER A 112 -7.29 -22.66 -24.54
C SER A 112 -6.18 -21.83 -23.90
N ASP A 113 -5.78 -20.71 -24.50
CA ASP A 113 -4.68 -19.87 -24.02
C ASP A 113 -5.00 -19.15 -22.73
N LEU A 114 -6.23 -18.65 -22.62
CA LEU A 114 -6.78 -18.03 -21.41
C LEU A 114 -6.93 -19.04 -20.28
N GLY A 115 -7.35 -20.28 -20.60
CA GLY A 115 -7.55 -21.36 -19.64
C GLY A 115 -6.28 -22.05 -19.13
N ARG A 116 -5.08 -21.50 -19.37
CA ARG A 116 -3.82 -22.09 -18.90
C ARG A 116 -3.46 -21.58 -17.50
N ASN A 117 -3.15 -22.51 -16.60
CA ASN A 117 -2.46 -22.21 -15.36
C ASN A 117 -0.94 -22.05 -15.57
N GLY A 118 -0.24 -21.58 -14.54
CA GLY A 118 1.19 -21.26 -14.60
C GLY A 118 2.08 -22.45 -14.96
N ARG A 119 1.72 -23.67 -14.52
CA ARG A 119 2.43 -24.89 -14.92
C ARG A 119 2.30 -25.15 -16.42
N THR A 120 1.09 -25.04 -16.97
CA THR A 120 0.84 -25.22 -18.41
C THR A 120 1.55 -24.13 -19.23
N ILE A 121 1.53 -22.88 -18.77
CA ILE A 121 2.25 -21.77 -19.41
C ILE A 121 3.75 -22.09 -19.47
N THR A 122 4.35 -22.51 -18.35
CA THR A 122 5.77 -22.87 -18.28
C THR A 122 6.12 -24.04 -19.19
N ALA A 123 5.29 -25.10 -19.20
CA ALA A 123 5.48 -26.25 -20.07
C ALA A 123 5.38 -25.91 -21.58
N GLN A 124 4.70 -24.82 -21.91
CA GLN A 124 4.58 -24.29 -23.27
C GLN A 124 5.58 -23.16 -23.56
N ASN A 125 6.71 -23.13 -22.85
CA ASN A 125 7.78 -22.13 -23.00
C ASN A 125 7.29 -20.68 -22.83
N GLY A 126 6.29 -20.48 -21.97
CA GLY A 126 5.75 -19.16 -21.68
C GLY A 126 4.98 -18.52 -22.84
N ARG A 127 4.53 -19.27 -23.85
CA ARG A 127 3.82 -18.69 -25.00
C ARG A 127 2.66 -17.77 -24.56
N ALA A 128 2.69 -16.49 -24.91
CA ALA A 128 1.61 -15.55 -24.62
C ALA A 128 0.37 -15.77 -25.51
N LEU A 129 -0.74 -15.13 -25.10
CA LEU A 129 -1.90 -14.93 -25.96
C LEU A 129 -1.50 -14.05 -27.16
N ASP A 130 -2.12 -14.26 -28.32
CA ASP A 130 -1.91 -13.39 -29.48
C ASP A 130 -2.16 -11.92 -29.10
N ALA A 131 -1.23 -11.04 -29.45
CA ALA A 131 -1.24 -9.66 -28.97
C ALA A 131 -2.42 -8.85 -29.53
N THR A 132 -2.82 -9.12 -30.78
CA THR A 132 -3.96 -8.46 -31.42
C THR A 132 -5.25 -8.92 -30.77
N VAL A 133 -5.43 -10.24 -30.61
CA VAL A 133 -6.59 -10.81 -29.93
C VAL A 133 -6.68 -10.30 -28.49
N LYS A 134 -5.56 -10.22 -27.77
CA LYS A 134 -5.52 -9.66 -26.41
C LYS A 134 -5.98 -8.20 -26.41
N SER A 135 -5.50 -7.36 -27.32
CA SER A 135 -5.89 -5.95 -27.39
C SER A 135 -7.40 -5.79 -27.67
N HIS A 136 -7.98 -6.66 -28.49
CA HIS A 136 -9.41 -6.64 -28.76
C HIS A 136 -10.23 -7.13 -27.55
N LEU A 137 -9.75 -8.14 -26.83
CA LEU A 137 -10.34 -8.59 -25.57
C LEU A 137 -10.29 -7.51 -24.48
N ASP A 138 -9.17 -6.78 -24.36
CA ASP A 138 -9.05 -5.66 -23.43
C ASP A 138 -10.07 -4.55 -23.81
N SER A 139 -10.29 -4.30 -25.11
CA SER A 139 -11.30 -3.34 -25.59
C SER A 139 -12.73 -3.81 -25.30
N PHE A 140 -13.00 -5.10 -25.44
CA PHE A 140 -14.28 -5.70 -25.05
C PHE A 140 -14.52 -5.56 -23.55
N LEU A 141 -13.55 -5.90 -22.70
CA LEU A 141 -13.67 -5.80 -21.25
C LEU A 141 -13.89 -4.36 -20.76
N ALA A 142 -13.41 -3.36 -21.51
CA ALA A 142 -13.68 -1.94 -21.26
C ALA A 142 -15.04 -1.45 -21.78
N SER A 143 -15.75 -2.23 -22.59
CA SER A 143 -17.09 -1.89 -23.12
C SER A 143 -18.20 -2.26 -22.13
N ASP A 144 -19.40 -1.67 -22.28
CA ASP A 144 -20.56 -2.00 -21.44
C ASP A 144 -20.90 -3.51 -21.46
N ALA A 145 -20.70 -4.17 -22.61
CA ALA A 145 -20.93 -5.60 -22.74
C ALA A 145 -19.91 -6.42 -21.92
N GLY A 146 -18.64 -6.02 -21.92
CA GLY A 146 -17.61 -6.66 -21.11
C GLY A 146 -17.75 -6.38 -19.63
N LEU A 147 -18.06 -5.12 -19.26
CA LEU A 147 -18.36 -4.73 -17.88
C LEU A 147 -19.52 -5.55 -17.32
N THR A 148 -20.60 -5.71 -18.08
CA THR A 148 -21.75 -6.55 -17.73
C THR A 148 -21.36 -8.02 -17.59
N TYR A 149 -20.62 -8.57 -18.55
CA TYR A 149 -20.16 -9.96 -18.52
C TYR A 149 -19.35 -10.30 -17.25
N VAL A 150 -18.45 -9.40 -16.86
CA VAL A 150 -17.64 -9.54 -15.65
C VAL A 150 -18.50 -9.38 -14.40
N HIS A 151 -19.36 -8.35 -14.38
CA HIS A 151 -20.23 -8.08 -13.24
C HIS A 151 -21.21 -9.23 -12.96
N ASP A 152 -21.81 -9.84 -13.98
CA ASP A 152 -22.73 -10.98 -13.81
C ASP A 152 -22.05 -12.16 -13.12
N ARG A 153 -20.75 -12.37 -13.38
CA ARG A 153 -19.94 -13.40 -12.72
C ARG A 153 -19.64 -13.06 -11.28
N ASP A 154 -19.22 -11.83 -11.02
CA ASP A 154 -19.01 -11.37 -9.65
C ASP A 154 -20.30 -11.51 -8.83
N THR A 155 -21.45 -11.14 -9.40
CA THR A 155 -22.77 -11.31 -8.78
C THR A 155 -23.11 -12.78 -8.53
N ALA A 156 -22.85 -13.67 -9.50
CA ALA A 156 -23.03 -15.11 -9.31
C ALA A 156 -22.13 -15.66 -8.19
N GLN A 157 -20.88 -15.19 -8.10
CA GLN A 157 -19.96 -15.59 -7.04
C GLN A 157 -20.40 -15.07 -5.66
N VAL A 158 -20.86 -13.83 -5.55
CA VAL A 158 -21.43 -13.33 -4.29
C VAL A 158 -22.67 -14.14 -3.90
N ASN A 159 -23.55 -14.47 -4.84
CA ASN A 159 -24.69 -15.35 -4.57
C ASN A 159 -24.26 -16.73 -4.05
N LEU A 160 -23.17 -17.29 -4.59
CA LEU A 160 -22.60 -18.54 -4.11
C LEU A 160 -22.12 -18.41 -2.67
N LEU A 161 -21.40 -17.34 -2.32
CA LEU A 161 -20.92 -17.08 -0.96
C LEU A 161 -22.05 -16.82 0.05
N MET A 162 -23.21 -16.36 -0.43
CA MET A 162 -24.39 -16.07 0.39
C MET A 162 -25.40 -17.23 0.47
N ARG A 163 -25.17 -18.34 -0.23
CA ARG A 163 -26.12 -19.47 -0.30
C ARG A 163 -26.32 -20.16 1.04
N THR A 164 -27.48 -20.78 1.26
CA THR A 164 -27.72 -21.60 2.45
C THR A 164 -26.62 -22.66 2.61
N GLY A 165 -26.05 -22.74 3.81
CA GLY A 165 -24.94 -23.64 4.12
C GLY A 165 -23.54 -23.10 3.77
N SER A 166 -23.42 -21.90 3.21
CA SER A 166 -22.14 -21.21 3.07
C SER A 166 -21.52 -20.85 4.41
N GLY A 167 -20.23 -20.50 4.41
CA GLY A 167 -19.50 -20.16 5.62
C GLY A 167 -20.12 -18.99 6.37
N VAL A 168 -20.56 -17.94 5.67
CA VAL A 168 -21.13 -16.75 6.33
C VAL A 168 -22.49 -17.05 6.98
N ASN A 169 -23.28 -17.95 6.40
CA ASN A 169 -24.52 -18.41 7.03
C ASN A 169 -24.25 -19.28 8.26
N GLN A 170 -23.25 -20.17 8.20
CA GLN A 170 -22.81 -20.92 9.38
C GLN A 170 -22.26 -20.00 10.49
N LEU A 171 -21.55 -18.93 10.11
CA LEU A 171 -21.03 -17.94 11.05
C LEU A 171 -22.15 -17.21 11.78
N ARG A 172 -23.22 -16.83 11.08
CA ARG A 172 -24.39 -16.14 11.66
C ARG A 172 -25.10 -16.95 12.76
N ASP A 173 -24.98 -18.27 12.71
CA ASP A 173 -25.55 -19.17 13.71
C ASP A 173 -24.67 -19.30 14.97
N THR A 174 -23.46 -18.74 14.97
CA THR A 174 -22.54 -18.83 16.12
C THR A 174 -22.87 -17.80 17.20
N ALA A 175 -22.68 -18.19 18.47
CA ALA A 175 -22.88 -17.30 19.61
C ALA A 175 -21.94 -16.09 19.59
N LEU A 176 -20.69 -16.26 19.11
CA LEU A 176 -19.74 -15.17 18.97
C LEU A 176 -20.27 -14.09 18.01
N TYR A 177 -20.76 -14.49 16.84
CA TYR A 177 -21.28 -13.54 15.87
C TYR A 177 -22.52 -12.81 16.38
N GLN A 178 -23.47 -13.54 16.98
CA GLN A 178 -24.71 -12.97 17.50
C GLN A 178 -24.49 -12.01 18.69
N GLY A 179 -23.43 -12.22 19.47
CA GLY A 179 -23.04 -11.35 20.58
C GLY A 179 -22.09 -10.20 20.20
N ALA A 180 -21.58 -10.18 18.98
CA ALA A 180 -20.61 -9.19 18.51
C ALA A 180 -21.28 -7.87 18.10
N THR A 181 -20.52 -6.77 18.16
CA THR A 181 -20.94 -5.49 17.56
C THR A 181 -21.03 -5.62 16.04
N LEU A 182 -21.76 -4.73 15.36
CA LEU A 182 -21.87 -4.77 13.89
C LEU A 182 -20.51 -4.64 13.20
N ASP A 183 -19.59 -3.84 13.74
CA ASP A 183 -18.23 -3.71 13.20
C ASP A 183 -17.45 -5.02 13.33
N GLU A 184 -17.62 -5.73 14.45
CA GLU A 184 -16.96 -7.01 14.69
C GLU A 184 -17.61 -8.14 13.87
N GLN A 185 -18.93 -8.11 13.69
CA GLN A 185 -19.64 -8.96 12.73
C GLN A 185 -19.11 -8.77 11.31
N ALA A 186 -18.86 -7.53 10.88
CA ALA A 186 -18.31 -7.24 9.56
C ALA A 186 -16.91 -7.85 9.38
N LYS A 187 -16.06 -7.76 10.40
CA LYS A 187 -14.71 -8.37 10.39
C LYS A 187 -14.77 -9.89 10.35
N LEU A 188 -15.57 -10.52 11.21
CA LEU A 188 -15.76 -11.98 11.21
C LEU A 188 -16.31 -12.48 9.87
N ALA A 189 -17.33 -11.81 9.33
CA ALA A 189 -17.92 -12.14 8.04
C ALA A 189 -16.89 -12.00 6.92
N THR A 190 -16.08 -10.94 6.92
CA THR A 190 -15.02 -10.70 5.92
C THR A 190 -14.02 -11.86 5.92
N ILE A 191 -13.53 -12.28 7.09
CA ILE A 191 -12.58 -13.40 7.20
C ILE A 191 -13.19 -14.66 6.56
N VAL A 192 -14.42 -15.01 6.94
CA VAL A 192 -15.09 -16.22 6.44
C VAL A 192 -15.37 -16.15 4.93
N LEU A 193 -15.93 -15.03 4.45
CA LEU A 193 -16.19 -14.79 3.02
C LEU A 193 -14.91 -14.89 2.19
N LYS A 194 -13.81 -14.29 2.67
CA LYS A 194 -12.53 -14.31 1.98
C LYS A 194 -11.95 -15.72 1.89
N LEU A 195 -12.00 -16.48 3.00
CA LEU A 195 -11.51 -17.85 3.03
C LEU A 195 -12.33 -18.78 2.14
N GLU A 196 -13.66 -18.64 2.11
CA GLU A 196 -14.52 -19.40 1.19
C GLU A 196 -14.27 -19.00 -0.27
N ASN A 197 -14.07 -17.71 -0.57
CA ASN A 197 -13.76 -17.26 -1.93
C ASN A 197 -12.43 -17.82 -2.43
N GLN A 198 -11.39 -17.86 -1.58
CA GLN A 198 -10.04 -18.31 -1.99
C GLN A 198 -9.86 -19.83 -2.00
N GLY A 199 -10.63 -20.58 -1.22
CA GLY A 199 -10.37 -22.01 -1.02
C GLY A 199 -11.60 -22.89 -0.86
N GLY A 200 -12.80 -22.36 -1.09
CA GLY A 200 -14.04 -23.08 -0.85
C GLY A 200 -14.11 -23.56 0.61
N ASP A 201 -14.42 -24.84 0.81
CA ASP A 201 -14.55 -25.49 2.11
C ASP A 201 -13.20 -25.83 2.78
N ARG A 202 -12.06 -25.49 2.17
CA ARG A 202 -10.75 -25.88 2.68
C ARG A 202 -10.36 -25.17 3.99
N TYR A 203 -10.72 -23.89 4.13
CA TYR A 203 -10.17 -23.03 5.19
C TYR A 203 -11.22 -22.51 6.17
N TYR A 204 -12.34 -21.97 5.68
CA TYR A 204 -13.33 -21.33 6.57
C TYR A 204 -13.91 -22.28 7.65
N PRO A 205 -14.08 -23.61 7.44
CA PRO A 205 -14.61 -24.47 8.49
C PRO A 205 -13.73 -24.51 9.74
N ARG A 206 -12.42 -24.25 9.61
CA ARG A 206 -11.51 -24.14 10.77
C ARG A 206 -11.88 -22.96 11.67
N ILE A 207 -12.30 -21.84 11.09
CA ILE A 207 -12.76 -20.66 11.83
C ILE A 207 -14.08 -20.98 12.54
N ILE A 208 -15.06 -21.54 11.82
CA ILE A 208 -16.35 -21.92 12.41
C ILE A 208 -16.17 -22.93 13.56
N ASN A 209 -15.35 -23.95 13.36
CA ASN A 209 -15.07 -24.94 14.40
C ASN A 209 -14.33 -24.34 15.61
N GLY A 210 -13.38 -23.43 15.36
CA GLY A 210 -12.65 -22.71 16.40
C GLY A 210 -13.53 -21.75 17.22
N ILE A 211 -14.58 -21.20 16.62
CA ILE A 211 -15.60 -20.42 17.33
C ILE A 211 -16.45 -21.36 18.19
N ASN A 212 -16.96 -22.45 17.60
CA ASN A 212 -17.87 -23.38 18.27
C ASN A 212 -17.22 -24.12 19.46
N ASN A 213 -15.92 -24.36 19.42
CA ASN A 213 -15.18 -24.99 20.51
C ASN A 213 -14.57 -23.98 21.51
N GLY A 214 -14.75 -22.67 21.29
CA GLY A 214 -14.28 -21.59 22.15
C GLY A 214 -12.79 -21.25 22.02
N THR A 215 -12.05 -21.75 21.03
CA THR A 215 -10.64 -21.35 20.80
C THR A 215 -10.49 -20.02 20.05
N ILE A 216 -11.56 -19.56 19.40
CA ILE A 216 -11.65 -18.26 18.73
C ILE A 216 -12.76 -17.47 19.41
N THR A 217 -12.42 -16.35 20.03
CA THR A 217 -13.36 -15.53 20.82
C THR A 217 -13.52 -14.10 20.30
N SER A 218 -12.83 -13.76 19.20
CA SER A 218 -12.87 -12.46 18.55
C SER A 218 -12.47 -12.58 17.07
N ALA A 219 -12.67 -11.51 16.29
CA ALA A 219 -12.13 -11.39 14.93
C ALA A 219 -10.59 -11.38 14.93
N GLU A 220 -9.96 -10.82 15.97
CA GLU A 220 -8.51 -10.84 16.15
C GLU A 220 -7.97 -12.27 16.34
N ASP A 221 -8.65 -13.08 17.16
CA ASP A 221 -8.32 -14.51 17.30
C ASP A 221 -8.54 -15.26 15.99
N ALA A 222 -9.63 -14.97 15.28
CA ALA A 222 -9.95 -15.60 14.01
C ALA A 222 -8.84 -15.32 12.99
N GLN A 223 -8.38 -14.07 12.92
CA GLN A 223 -7.29 -13.68 12.07
C GLN A 223 -5.95 -14.30 12.49
N THR A 224 -5.64 -14.31 13.79
CA THR A 224 -4.44 -14.96 14.31
C THR A 224 -4.42 -16.45 13.93
N THR A 225 -5.60 -17.08 13.92
CA THR A 225 -5.76 -18.47 13.46
C THR A 225 -5.45 -18.62 11.97
N VAL A 226 -5.91 -17.67 11.12
CA VAL A 226 -5.58 -17.64 9.68
C VAL A 226 -4.06 -17.56 9.49
N ASN A 227 -3.37 -16.72 10.26
CA ASN A 227 -1.91 -16.56 10.24
C ASN A 227 -1.13 -17.83 10.64
N GLY A 228 -1.84 -18.87 11.09
CA GLY A 228 -1.27 -20.18 11.41
C GLY A 228 -1.63 -21.30 10.42
N PHE A 229 -2.40 -21.03 9.35
CA PHE A 229 -2.97 -22.09 8.51
C PHE A 229 -1.97 -22.89 7.68
N LEU A 230 -0.87 -22.28 7.23
CA LEU A 230 0.17 -22.95 6.46
C LEU A 230 1.41 -23.24 7.33
N PRO A 231 1.53 -24.45 7.92
CA PRO A 231 2.59 -24.80 8.87
C PRO A 231 3.99 -24.94 8.25
N ASN A 232 4.12 -24.86 6.92
CA ASN A 232 5.39 -24.93 6.20
C ASN A 232 5.53 -23.75 5.24
N ARG A 233 6.08 -22.64 5.73
CA ARG A 233 6.49 -21.45 4.97
C ARG A 233 7.50 -21.86 3.88
N GLY A 234 7.01 -22.24 2.70
CA GLY A 234 7.78 -22.84 1.60
C GLY A 234 8.68 -21.88 0.80
N GLY A 235 9.02 -20.72 1.36
CA GLY A 235 9.94 -19.73 0.80
C GLY A 235 11.24 -19.61 1.60
N ARG A 236 12.20 -18.82 1.10
CA ARG A 236 13.53 -18.62 1.74
C ARG A 236 13.47 -17.97 3.13
N SER A 237 12.31 -17.46 3.58
CA SER A 237 12.10 -16.97 4.94
C SER A 237 10.88 -17.60 5.59
N ARG A 238 11.04 -18.08 6.83
CA ARG A 238 9.93 -18.46 7.70
C ARG A 238 9.29 -17.22 8.36
N THR A 239 9.18 -16.06 7.73
CA THR A 239 8.56 -14.87 8.36
C THR A 239 7.71 -14.05 7.39
N GLU A 240 7.60 -14.46 6.13
CA GLU A 240 6.79 -13.74 5.14
C GLU A 240 5.34 -14.27 5.18
N PRO A 241 4.34 -13.38 5.16
CA PRO A 241 2.93 -13.79 5.10
C PRO A 241 2.64 -14.58 3.84
N ASP A 242 1.77 -15.59 3.95
CA ASP A 242 1.29 -16.32 2.77
C ASP A 242 0.16 -15.58 2.04
N TYR A 243 -0.31 -16.15 0.92
CA TYR A 243 -1.34 -15.54 0.09
C TYR A 243 -2.74 -15.52 0.74
N VAL A 244 -3.02 -16.45 1.67
CA VAL A 244 -4.24 -16.49 2.47
C VAL A 244 -4.19 -15.40 3.53
N GLU A 245 -3.06 -15.28 4.24
CA GLU A 245 -2.82 -14.23 5.24
C GLU A 245 -2.93 -12.83 4.62
N THR A 246 -2.21 -12.62 3.52
CA THR A 246 -2.19 -11.34 2.79
C THR A 246 -3.57 -11.00 2.23
N GLY A 247 -4.29 -12.01 1.72
CA GLY A 247 -5.65 -11.83 1.21
C GLY A 247 -6.61 -11.37 2.30
N VAL A 248 -6.66 -12.06 3.43
CA VAL A 248 -7.54 -11.71 4.57
C VAL A 248 -7.18 -10.33 5.13
N ALA A 249 -5.89 -10.03 5.27
CA ALA A 249 -5.40 -8.73 5.71
C ALA A 249 -5.94 -7.58 4.84
N HIS A 250 -5.81 -7.67 3.52
CA HIS A 250 -6.32 -6.64 2.60
C HIS A 250 -7.84 -6.53 2.59
N ALA A 251 -8.56 -7.64 2.80
CA ALA A 251 -10.00 -7.62 2.92
C ALA A 251 -10.44 -6.89 4.20
N LEU A 252 -9.75 -7.10 5.32
CA LEU A 252 -10.03 -6.40 6.58
C LEU A 252 -9.74 -4.90 6.51
N GLU A 253 -8.69 -4.48 5.81
CA GLU A 253 -8.47 -3.04 5.51
C GLU A 253 -9.65 -2.43 4.74
N ALA A 254 -10.28 -3.20 3.86
CA ALA A 254 -11.47 -2.76 3.12
C ALA A 254 -12.74 -2.80 3.99
N THR A 255 -12.82 -3.72 4.96
CA THR A 255 -13.88 -3.75 5.98
C THR A 255 -13.87 -2.48 6.83
N ASP A 256 -12.71 -1.88 7.10
CA ASP A 256 -12.64 -0.62 7.83
C ASP A 256 -13.32 0.53 7.05
N VAL A 257 -13.24 0.52 5.72
CA VAL A 257 -14.00 1.47 4.86
C VAL A 257 -15.50 1.21 4.98
N PHE A 258 -15.91 -0.05 4.90
CA PHE A 258 -17.31 -0.44 5.07
C PHE A 258 -17.86 0.03 6.41
N ASN A 259 -17.14 -0.22 7.50
CA ASN A 259 -17.53 0.21 8.84
C ASN A 259 -17.57 1.73 8.96
N ALA A 260 -16.61 2.45 8.39
CA ALA A 260 -16.61 3.92 8.36
C ALA A 260 -17.84 4.46 7.61
N LEU A 261 -18.19 3.93 6.44
CA LEU A 261 -19.38 4.33 5.69
C LEU A 261 -20.68 3.98 6.42
N ARG A 262 -20.76 2.79 7.02
CA ARG A 262 -21.92 2.33 7.80
C ARG A 262 -22.16 3.19 9.04
N ASN A 263 -21.07 3.62 9.69
CA ASN A 263 -21.12 4.44 10.91
C ASN A 263 -21.14 5.95 10.63
N ALA A 264 -21.05 6.38 9.37
CA ALA A 264 -21.01 7.79 9.00
C ALA A 264 -22.25 8.54 9.53
N ASP A 265 -22.01 9.70 10.13
CA ASP A 265 -23.06 10.59 10.66
C ASP A 265 -24.07 10.91 9.53
N THR A 266 -25.35 11.06 9.85
CA THR A 266 -26.38 11.35 8.84
C THR A 266 -26.17 12.67 8.11
N ARG A 267 -25.32 13.56 8.64
CA ARG A 267 -24.88 14.82 8.04
C ARG A 267 -23.60 14.68 7.22
N ASN A 268 -22.94 13.53 7.25
CA ASN A 268 -21.83 13.22 6.36
C ASN A 268 -22.36 13.15 4.92
N PRO A 269 -21.76 13.86 3.96
CA PRO A 269 -22.20 13.86 2.56
C PRO A 269 -22.06 12.48 1.87
N LEU A 270 -21.32 11.53 2.46
CA LEU A 270 -21.25 10.14 2.00
C LEU A 270 -22.32 9.22 2.59
N HIS A 271 -23.08 9.66 3.59
CA HIS A 271 -24.10 8.84 4.24
C HIS A 271 -25.18 8.39 3.25
N GLN A 272 -25.81 9.34 2.55
CA GLN A 272 -26.84 9.02 1.55
C GLN A 272 -26.29 8.21 0.37
N PRO A 273 -25.16 8.60 -0.28
CA PRO A 273 -24.52 7.78 -1.31
C PRO A 273 -24.29 6.32 -0.89
N TRP A 274 -23.91 6.08 0.36
CA TRP A 274 -23.74 4.74 0.87
C TRP A 274 -25.06 3.98 1.02
N GLN A 275 -26.11 4.62 1.54
CA GLN A 275 -27.46 4.01 1.59
C GLN A 275 -27.97 3.66 0.18
N ASP A 276 -27.67 4.52 -0.80
CA ASP A 276 -28.12 4.36 -2.18
C ASP A 276 -27.42 3.16 -2.85
N VAL A 277 -26.11 3.01 -2.61
CA VAL A 277 -25.37 1.81 -3.02
C VAL A 277 -25.84 0.57 -2.28
N LEU A 278 -26.13 0.66 -0.98
CA LEU A 278 -26.62 -0.47 -0.18
C LEU A 278 -28.02 -0.95 -0.58
N ALA A 279 -28.84 -0.10 -1.19
CA ALA A 279 -30.14 -0.52 -1.72
C ALA A 279 -30.00 -1.62 -2.77
N ASN A 280 -28.93 -1.59 -3.56
CA ASN A 280 -28.52 -2.68 -4.43
C ASN A 280 -26.98 -2.72 -4.62
N PRO A 281 -26.23 -3.38 -3.73
CA PRO A 281 -24.76 -3.39 -3.78
C PRO A 281 -24.22 -4.13 -5.00
N LEU A 282 -25.05 -4.94 -5.66
CA LEU A 282 -24.73 -5.70 -6.88
C LEU A 282 -25.43 -5.08 -8.11
N VAL A 283 -25.66 -3.77 -8.11
CA VAL A 283 -26.16 -3.08 -9.31
C VAL A 283 -25.12 -3.17 -10.43
N ASN A 284 -25.58 -3.45 -11.65
CA ASN A 284 -24.71 -3.46 -12.81
C ASN A 284 -24.18 -2.03 -13.05
N PRO A 285 -22.85 -1.82 -13.06
CA PRO A 285 -22.27 -0.48 -13.17
C PRO A 285 -22.70 0.26 -14.45
N THR A 286 -23.00 -0.47 -15.53
CA THR A 286 -23.45 0.10 -16.82
C THR A 286 -24.89 0.61 -16.78
N GLN A 287 -25.66 0.23 -15.76
CA GLN A 287 -27.07 0.59 -15.60
C GLN A 287 -27.29 1.70 -14.56
N THR A 288 -26.25 2.09 -13.82
CA THR A 288 -26.34 3.07 -12.71
C THR A 288 -26.79 4.47 -13.15
N GLY A 289 -26.65 4.82 -14.43
CA GLY A 289 -27.12 6.10 -14.98
C GLY A 289 -28.55 6.06 -15.56
N GLN A 290 -29.23 4.92 -15.52
CA GLN A 290 -30.53 4.72 -16.19
C GLN A 290 -31.73 4.85 -15.25
N ASP A 291 -31.52 4.84 -13.93
CA ASP A 291 -32.62 4.91 -12.97
C ASP A 291 -33.03 6.36 -12.67
N ALA A 292 -34.19 6.76 -13.17
CA ALA A 292 -34.73 8.10 -12.98
C ALA A 292 -35.05 8.43 -11.50
N ASN A 293 -35.25 7.42 -10.64
CA ASN A 293 -35.49 7.62 -9.22
C ASN A 293 -34.18 7.88 -8.44
N TRP A 294 -33.03 7.54 -9.04
CA TRP A 294 -31.71 7.66 -8.41
C TRP A 294 -30.73 8.36 -9.37
N PRO A 295 -30.97 9.66 -9.68
CA PRO A 295 -30.27 10.37 -10.76
C PRO A 295 -28.75 10.49 -10.53
N ASN A 296 -28.29 10.33 -9.28
CA ASN A 296 -26.89 10.44 -8.90
C ASN A 296 -26.18 9.09 -8.70
N LEU A 297 -26.89 7.97 -8.83
CA LEU A 297 -26.38 6.64 -8.47
C LEU A 297 -25.08 6.29 -9.19
N SER A 298 -24.92 6.71 -10.46
CA SER A 298 -23.67 6.51 -11.19
C SER A 298 -22.47 7.20 -10.53
N SER A 299 -22.65 8.41 -10.02
CA SER A 299 -21.62 9.17 -9.32
C SER A 299 -21.37 8.63 -7.92
N GLU A 300 -22.42 8.30 -7.19
CA GLU A 300 -22.37 7.75 -5.84
C GLU A 300 -21.69 6.38 -5.83
N TYR A 301 -22.09 5.48 -6.73
CA TYR A 301 -21.48 4.17 -6.90
C TYR A 301 -19.99 4.27 -7.25
N THR A 302 -19.63 5.17 -8.16
CA THR A 302 -18.23 5.40 -8.53
C THR A 302 -17.42 5.93 -7.34
N ALA A 303 -17.97 6.88 -6.59
CA ALA A 303 -17.31 7.43 -5.42
C ALA A 303 -17.08 6.37 -4.32
N VAL A 304 -18.09 5.57 -4.00
CA VAL A 304 -17.98 4.46 -3.04
C VAL A 304 -16.93 3.45 -3.50
N LYS A 305 -16.98 3.03 -4.78
CA LYS A 305 -15.99 2.13 -5.37
C LYS A 305 -14.56 2.66 -5.21
N ASP A 306 -14.33 3.95 -5.46
CA ASP A 306 -13.00 4.56 -5.36
C ASP A 306 -12.49 4.65 -3.92
N LEU A 307 -13.39 4.78 -2.93
CA LEU A 307 -13.02 4.69 -1.51
C LEU A 307 -12.47 3.30 -1.15
N PHE A 308 -13.11 2.24 -1.62
CA PHE A 308 -12.64 0.86 -1.40
C PHE A 308 -11.31 0.57 -2.13
N LEU A 309 -11.08 1.17 -3.30
CA LEU A 309 -9.78 1.11 -3.97
C LEU A 309 -8.67 1.81 -3.17
N GLN A 310 -9.03 2.80 -2.34
CA GLN A 310 -8.15 3.54 -1.45
C GLN A 310 -8.32 3.16 0.03
N LYS A 311 -8.56 1.87 0.30
CA LYS A 311 -8.93 1.34 1.62
C LYS A 311 -8.10 1.79 2.83
N THR A 312 -6.81 2.05 2.68
CA THR A 312 -5.95 2.49 3.79
C THR A 312 -6.04 3.98 4.12
N LYS A 313 -6.79 4.75 3.32
CA LYS A 313 -6.89 6.22 3.42
C LYS A 313 -8.33 6.72 3.46
N ALA A 314 -9.25 5.99 2.85
CA ALA A 314 -10.68 6.32 2.87
C ALA A 314 -11.28 6.49 4.29
N PRO A 315 -10.94 5.68 5.32
CA PRO A 315 -11.52 5.88 6.66
C PRO A 315 -11.25 7.27 7.23
N ALA A 316 -10.03 7.80 7.06
CA ALA A 316 -9.67 9.14 7.54
C ALA A 316 -10.37 10.26 6.76
N LEU A 317 -10.64 10.07 5.46
CA LEU A 317 -11.48 10.99 4.70
C LEU A 317 -12.92 10.99 5.22
N ILE A 318 -13.50 9.80 5.45
CA ILE A 318 -14.88 9.67 5.94
C ILE A 318 -15.02 10.31 7.32
N GLU A 319 -14.06 10.07 8.22
CA GLU A 319 -14.01 10.71 9.55
C GLU A 319 -13.91 12.24 9.46
N ALA A 320 -13.06 12.76 8.57
CA ALA A 320 -13.00 14.20 8.33
C ALA A 320 -14.35 14.74 7.84
N LEU A 321 -15.04 14.01 6.97
CA LEU A 321 -16.38 14.36 6.50
C LEU A 321 -17.46 14.22 7.58
N ASP A 322 -17.32 13.33 8.57
CA ASP A 322 -18.25 13.29 9.72
C ASP A 322 -18.19 14.58 10.52
N GLN A 323 -16.99 15.13 10.70
CA GLN A 323 -16.76 16.39 11.42
C GLN A 323 -17.01 17.61 10.52
N GLY A 324 -17.12 17.42 9.20
CA GLY A 324 -17.08 18.50 8.24
C GLY A 324 -15.77 19.28 8.34
N GLY A 325 -14.67 18.57 8.50
CA GLY A 325 -13.31 19.09 8.55
C GLY A 325 -12.62 19.05 7.19
N ALA A 326 -11.29 19.12 7.21
CA ALA A 326 -10.46 19.08 6.03
C ALA A 326 -9.61 17.80 5.99
N TYR A 327 -9.45 17.23 4.80
CA TYR A 327 -8.56 16.10 4.58
C TYR A 327 -7.91 16.23 3.20
N GLY A 328 -6.64 15.85 3.12
CA GLY A 328 -5.92 15.85 1.85
C GLY A 328 -4.92 14.71 1.81
N TYR A 329 -5.11 13.80 0.87
CA TYR A 329 -4.19 12.71 0.62
C TYR A 329 -3.80 12.65 -0.86
N ASN A 330 -2.51 12.45 -1.10
CA ASN A 330 -1.96 12.07 -2.38
C ASN A 330 -1.13 10.82 -2.18
N VAL A 331 -1.22 9.86 -3.10
CA VAL A 331 -0.29 8.74 -3.06
C VAL A 331 1.13 9.27 -3.29
N PRO A 332 2.07 9.00 -2.39
CA PRO A 332 3.45 9.40 -2.59
C PRO A 332 4.07 8.69 -3.80
N ASP A 333 5.09 9.28 -4.42
CA ASP A 333 5.94 8.54 -5.35
C ASP A 333 6.72 7.47 -4.60
N ARG A 334 7.46 6.68 -5.36
CA ARG A 334 8.33 5.65 -4.82
C ARG A 334 9.46 6.20 -3.93
N GLN A 335 9.59 7.52 -3.84
CA GLN A 335 10.55 8.27 -3.03
C GLN A 335 9.88 8.98 -1.83
N GLY A 336 8.59 8.71 -1.57
CA GLY A 336 7.86 9.31 -0.44
C GLY A 336 7.42 10.76 -0.68
N ARG A 337 7.63 11.32 -1.87
CA ARG A 337 7.23 12.69 -2.20
C ARG A 337 5.78 12.69 -2.70
N PRO A 338 4.97 13.71 -2.42
CA PRO A 338 3.65 13.81 -3.02
C PRO A 338 3.78 13.76 -4.55
N ARG A 339 3.17 12.76 -5.21
CA ARG A 339 3.09 12.77 -6.68
C ARG A 339 2.09 13.83 -7.09
N PRO A 340 2.46 14.75 -7.98
CA PRO A 340 1.47 15.61 -8.64
C PRO A 340 0.42 14.79 -9.44
N GLN A 341 0.73 13.54 -9.79
CA GLN A 341 -0.04 12.67 -10.71
C GLN A 341 -0.63 11.40 -10.07
N SER A 342 -0.98 11.39 -8.79
CA SER A 342 -1.46 10.15 -8.13
C SER A 342 -2.83 10.28 -7.48
N THR A 343 -3.57 9.18 -7.35
CA THR A 343 -4.92 9.12 -6.74
C THR A 343 -5.03 10.03 -5.53
N SER A 344 -6.15 10.74 -5.42
CA SER A 344 -6.32 11.68 -4.32
C SER A 344 -7.69 11.61 -3.71
N LEU A 345 -7.70 11.78 -2.40
CA LEU A 345 -8.88 11.94 -1.57
C LEU A 345 -8.75 13.32 -0.93
N TYR A 346 -9.76 14.16 -1.13
CA TYR A 346 -9.81 15.48 -0.55
C TYR A 346 -11.17 15.75 0.04
N ALA A 347 -11.19 16.42 1.19
CA ALA A 347 -12.40 16.94 1.81
C ALA A 347 -12.14 18.35 2.34
N SER A 348 -13.17 19.19 2.32
CA SER A 348 -13.22 20.47 3.00
C SER A 348 -14.68 20.76 3.37
N GLY A 349 -15.00 20.75 4.66
CA GLY A 349 -16.39 20.86 5.07
C GLY A 349 -17.20 19.65 4.62
N ASN A 350 -18.26 19.89 3.84
CA ASN A 350 -19.08 18.84 3.23
C ASN A 350 -18.72 18.59 1.75
N ASP A 351 -17.72 19.29 1.24
CA ASP A 351 -17.28 19.14 -0.15
C ASP A 351 -16.14 18.13 -0.22
N PHE A 352 -16.15 17.26 -1.23
CA PHE A 352 -15.10 16.26 -1.39
C PHE A 352 -14.81 15.90 -2.84
N ILE A 353 -13.62 15.33 -3.03
CA ILE A 353 -13.17 14.76 -4.30
C ILE A 353 -12.53 13.40 -4.03
N VAL A 354 -13.00 12.39 -4.76
CA VAL A 354 -12.43 11.04 -4.75
C VAL A 354 -12.03 10.66 -6.17
N MET A 355 -10.84 10.06 -6.32
CA MET A 355 -10.31 9.62 -7.62
C MET A 355 -9.66 8.26 -7.51
N ASP A 356 -9.74 7.47 -8.56
CA ASP A 356 -9.08 6.18 -8.68
C ASP A 356 -7.57 6.31 -9.00
N GLY A 357 -6.95 5.12 -9.08
CA GLY A 357 -5.59 4.81 -9.55
C GLY A 357 -5.12 5.47 -10.83
N ASN A 358 -6.05 5.72 -11.74
CA ASN A 358 -5.82 6.27 -13.07
C ASN A 358 -6.09 7.78 -13.12
N GLY A 359 -6.69 8.33 -12.06
CA GLY A 359 -7.00 9.74 -11.93
C GLY A 359 -8.40 10.12 -12.35
N ALA A 360 -9.25 9.17 -12.77
CA ALA A 360 -10.67 9.43 -12.99
C ALA A 360 -11.40 9.41 -11.64
N GLY A 361 -12.45 10.21 -11.48
CA GLY A 361 -13.16 10.26 -10.20
C GLY A 361 -14.39 11.14 -10.20
N LYS A 362 -14.86 11.44 -8.98
CA LYS A 362 -16.05 12.26 -8.72
C LYS A 362 -15.74 13.38 -7.74
N ALA A 363 -16.33 14.54 -7.99
CA ALA A 363 -16.34 15.67 -7.07
C ALA A 363 -17.79 15.94 -6.63
N TYR A 364 -17.98 16.12 -5.33
CA TYR A 364 -19.24 16.56 -4.73
C TYR A 364 -19.00 17.91 -4.08
N ILE A 365 -19.40 18.98 -4.77
CA ILE A 365 -19.12 20.36 -4.38
C ILE A 365 -20.43 21.13 -4.29
N GLY A 366 -20.72 21.76 -3.16
CA GLY A 366 -21.93 22.55 -2.95
C GLY A 366 -23.21 21.75 -3.16
N GLY A 367 -23.19 20.45 -2.86
CA GLY A 367 -24.33 19.55 -3.06
C GLY A 367 -24.48 18.99 -4.49
N THR A 368 -23.53 19.26 -5.39
CA THR A 368 -23.60 18.87 -6.81
C THR A 368 -22.50 17.90 -7.17
N TRP A 369 -22.87 16.81 -7.84
CA TRP A 369 -21.93 15.85 -8.42
C TRP A 369 -21.36 16.34 -9.75
N SER A 370 -20.07 16.13 -9.97
CA SER A 370 -19.42 16.34 -11.26
C SER A 370 -18.30 15.32 -11.49
N ASP A 371 -18.05 15.01 -12.76
CA ASP A 371 -16.88 14.23 -13.13
C ASP A 371 -15.62 15.04 -12.90
N THR A 372 -14.57 14.34 -12.46
CA THR A 372 -13.24 14.92 -12.40
C THR A 372 -12.24 13.97 -13.01
N ASN A 373 -11.25 14.54 -13.69
CA ASN A 373 -10.09 13.82 -14.16
C ASN A 373 -8.84 14.54 -13.67
N ARG A 374 -7.85 13.76 -13.27
CA ARG A 374 -6.53 14.26 -12.88
C ARG A 374 -5.92 15.18 -13.93
N ALA A 375 -6.11 14.88 -15.20
CA ALA A 375 -5.58 15.69 -16.30
C ALA A 375 -6.11 17.13 -16.30
N ASP A 376 -7.30 17.34 -15.72
CA ASP A 376 -7.96 18.64 -15.67
C ASP A 376 -7.68 19.37 -14.34
N LEU A 377 -7.05 18.71 -13.37
CA LEU A 377 -6.78 19.25 -12.04
C LEU A 377 -5.35 19.75 -11.88
N THR A 378 -5.20 20.94 -11.31
CA THR A 378 -3.93 21.48 -10.83
C THR A 378 -3.99 21.67 -9.32
N ARG A 379 -2.97 21.15 -8.63
CA ARG A 379 -2.83 21.27 -7.18
C ARG A 379 -1.81 22.34 -6.83
N VAL A 380 -2.19 23.28 -5.96
CA VAL A 380 -1.32 24.32 -5.43
C VAL A 380 -1.15 24.10 -3.93
N ASN A 381 0.10 23.94 -3.49
CA ASN A 381 0.44 24.01 -2.06
C ASN A 381 0.71 25.47 -1.72
N ASN A 382 -0.09 26.02 -0.82
CA ASN A 382 0.11 27.39 -0.37
C ASN A 382 1.13 27.43 0.79
N HIS A 383 1.78 28.58 0.97
CA HIS A 383 2.79 28.76 2.02
C HIS A 383 2.21 28.68 3.44
N ASP A 384 0.91 28.89 3.59
CA ASP A 384 0.15 28.78 4.84
C ASP A 384 -0.22 27.33 5.21
N GLY A 385 0.18 26.35 4.39
CA GLY A 385 -0.13 24.93 4.60
C GLY A 385 -1.47 24.49 4.00
N THR A 386 -2.24 25.40 3.42
CA THR A 386 -3.48 25.06 2.70
C THR A 386 -3.20 24.49 1.31
N VAL A 387 -4.19 23.82 0.74
CA VAL A 387 -4.12 23.22 -0.60
C VAL A 387 -5.30 23.71 -1.44
N ASP A 388 -5.01 24.31 -2.58
CA ASP A 388 -6.02 24.60 -3.60
C ASP A 388 -6.00 23.53 -4.69
N LEU A 389 -7.18 23.04 -5.05
CA LEU A 389 -7.43 22.23 -6.23
C LEU A 389 -8.16 23.09 -7.24
N ASN A 390 -7.49 23.36 -8.35
CA ASN A 390 -8.05 24.11 -9.46
C ASN A 390 -8.40 23.17 -10.59
N ILE A 391 -9.52 23.40 -11.26
CA ILE A 391 -9.95 22.64 -12.44
C ILE A 391 -9.86 23.53 -13.68
N ASN A 392 -9.37 22.97 -14.79
CA ASN A 392 -9.42 23.61 -16.09
C ASN A 392 -10.67 23.15 -16.84
N ARG A 393 -11.62 24.07 -17.05
CA ARG A 393 -12.83 23.83 -17.85
C ARG A 393 -12.77 24.71 -19.09
N ALA A 394 -12.67 24.08 -20.27
CA ALA A 394 -12.67 24.77 -21.55
C ALA A 394 -11.65 25.94 -21.64
N GLY A 395 -10.47 25.76 -21.04
CA GLY A 395 -9.39 26.76 -21.05
C GLY A 395 -9.47 27.81 -19.93
N THR A 396 -10.50 27.75 -19.07
CA THR A 396 -10.61 28.60 -17.87
C THR A 396 -10.25 27.81 -16.63
N THR A 397 -9.28 28.31 -15.86
CA THR A 397 -8.92 27.73 -14.56
C THR A 397 -9.78 28.35 -13.46
N GLU A 398 -10.51 27.52 -12.73
CA GLU A 398 -11.28 27.92 -11.55
C GLU A 398 -10.92 27.05 -10.35
N ARG A 399 -11.08 27.58 -9.14
CA ARG A 399 -10.83 26.83 -7.90
C ARG A 399 -12.00 25.91 -7.62
N LEU A 400 -11.74 24.60 -7.63
CA LEU A 400 -12.72 23.56 -7.36
C LEU A 400 -12.86 23.29 -5.85
N LEU A 401 -11.76 23.25 -5.11
CA LEU A 401 -11.76 22.99 -3.67
C LEU A 401 -10.59 23.69 -2.99
N HIS A 402 -10.83 24.25 -1.80
CA HIS A 402 -9.80 24.78 -0.91
C HIS A 402 -9.77 23.94 0.36
N VAL A 403 -8.64 23.31 0.65
CA VAL A 403 -8.44 22.43 1.80
C VAL A 403 -7.55 23.15 2.81
N ASP A 404 -8.13 23.53 3.93
CA ASP A 404 -7.45 24.18 5.04
C ASP A 404 -7.46 23.26 6.27
N PRO A 405 -6.33 22.59 6.60
CA PRO A 405 -6.23 21.73 7.77
C PRO A 405 -6.46 22.47 9.11
N GLY A 406 -6.30 23.79 9.14
CA GLY A 406 -6.52 24.64 10.31
C GLY A 406 -7.96 25.18 10.43
N ALA A 407 -8.81 24.94 9.44
CA ALA A 407 -10.18 25.41 9.47
C ALA A 407 -10.98 24.73 10.59
N PRO A 408 -11.83 25.46 11.34
CA PRO A 408 -12.71 24.85 12.33
C PRO A 408 -13.63 23.80 11.68
N VAL A 409 -13.77 22.66 12.33
CA VAL A 409 -14.72 21.62 11.92
C VAL A 409 -16.16 22.14 12.00
N LEU A 410 -17.00 21.76 11.03
CA LEU A 410 -18.43 22.16 11.01
C LEU A 410 -19.24 21.49 12.12
N ARG A 411 -18.79 20.33 12.60
CA ARG A 411 -19.46 19.49 13.58
C ARG A 411 -18.42 18.99 14.59
N PRO A 412 -18.67 19.13 15.91
CA PRO A 412 -17.78 18.54 16.91
C PRO A 412 -17.78 17.01 16.76
N PRO A 413 -16.67 16.34 17.13
CA PRO A 413 -16.62 14.88 17.14
C PRO A 413 -17.79 14.34 17.95
N GLN A 414 -18.59 13.45 17.35
CA GLN A 414 -19.57 12.73 18.16
C GLN A 414 -18.80 11.90 19.19
N PRO A 415 -19.23 11.87 20.46
CA PRO A 415 -18.73 10.86 21.38
C PRO A 415 -19.04 9.51 20.73
N THR A 416 -18.00 8.76 20.41
CA THR A 416 -18.13 7.34 20.07
C THR A 416 -19.03 6.73 21.15
N THR A 417 -20.20 6.22 20.78
CA THR A 417 -21.06 5.49 21.69
C THR A 417 -20.32 4.24 22.13
N GLY A 418 -19.55 4.38 23.19
CA GLY A 418 -18.61 3.42 23.74
C GLY A 418 -17.74 4.14 24.78
N SER A 419 -18.13 3.96 26.06
CA SER A 419 -17.40 4.36 27.27
C SER A 419 -17.69 5.78 27.80
N VAL A 420 -18.69 5.86 28.68
CA VAL A 420 -18.90 6.97 29.61
C VAL A 420 -18.00 6.70 30.82
N ASP A 421 -17.11 7.63 31.19
CA ASP A 421 -16.72 7.74 32.61
C ASP A 421 -16.30 9.17 33.03
N GLN A 422 -16.65 9.49 34.26
CA GLN A 422 -16.91 10.81 34.84
C GLN A 422 -15.66 11.65 35.19
N MET A 423 -15.82 12.98 35.12
CA MET A 423 -14.88 14.01 35.62
C MET A 423 -14.78 14.07 37.16
N ALA A 424 -13.59 14.44 37.67
CA ALA A 424 -13.29 15.59 38.58
C ALA A 424 -12.09 15.32 39.53
N PRO A 425 -11.45 16.32 40.19
CA PRO A 425 -11.01 17.65 39.77
C PRO A 425 -9.52 17.96 40.11
N MET A 426 -8.97 19.07 39.57
CA MET A 426 -7.63 19.64 39.87
C MET A 426 -7.44 20.09 41.34
N PRO A 427 -6.19 20.35 41.74
CA PRO A 427 -5.87 21.70 42.24
C PRO A 427 -4.55 22.33 41.73
N ALA A 428 -4.69 23.57 41.27
CA ALA A 428 -3.94 24.81 41.52
C ALA A 428 -2.41 24.85 41.79
N GLN A 429 -1.74 25.58 40.86
CA GLN A 429 -0.89 26.78 41.02
C GLN A 429 0.59 26.74 41.48
N ALA A 430 1.32 27.69 40.85
CA ALA A 430 2.44 28.52 41.34
C ALA A 430 3.87 28.02 40.96
N VAL A 431 4.89 28.76 40.46
CA VAL A 431 5.25 30.18 40.14
C VAL A 431 6.51 30.13 39.22
N PRO A 432 6.89 31.16 38.43
CA PRO A 432 7.87 31.07 37.33
C PRO A 432 9.28 31.62 37.65
N VAL A 433 10.11 31.80 36.58
CA VAL A 433 11.25 32.74 36.39
C VAL A 433 12.66 32.10 36.51
N PRO A 434 13.75 32.56 35.81
CA PRO A 434 13.92 33.29 34.54
C PRO A 434 14.95 32.66 33.54
N THR A 435 14.94 33.26 32.35
CA THR A 435 15.96 33.34 31.31
C THR A 435 17.26 34.07 31.68
N THR A 436 18.37 33.61 31.10
CA THR A 436 19.61 34.37 30.74
C THR A 436 20.31 33.50 29.69
N GLY A 437 20.63 33.92 28.47
CA GLY A 437 21.44 35.06 28.02
C GLY A 437 22.68 34.47 27.30
N GLU A 438 22.65 34.29 25.98
CA GLU A 438 23.11 35.23 24.93
C GLU A 438 24.59 35.03 24.52
N ARG A 439 24.84 35.14 23.19
CA ARG A 439 26.09 35.43 22.43
C ARG A 439 26.82 34.23 21.81
N GLU A 440 26.72 34.01 20.50
CA GLU A 440 27.40 34.71 19.38
C GLU A 440 28.93 34.61 19.40
N ARG A 441 29.50 33.97 18.36
CA ARG A 441 30.48 34.62 17.47
C ARG A 441 30.79 33.83 16.20
N ILE A 442 30.79 34.60 15.12
CA ILE A 442 31.24 34.37 13.75
C ILE A 442 32.79 34.34 13.72
N ASP A 443 33.42 33.48 12.91
CA ASP A 443 34.28 33.96 11.81
C ASP A 443 34.67 32.87 10.79
N GLN A 444 34.83 33.34 9.56
CA GLN A 444 35.23 32.63 8.34
C GLN A 444 36.75 32.42 8.28
N ARG A 445 37.21 31.40 7.53
CA ARG A 445 38.35 31.54 6.60
C ARG A 445 38.47 30.36 5.63
N GLN A 446 38.87 30.71 4.41
CA GLN A 446 39.01 29.88 3.21
C GLN A 446 40.27 29.00 3.20
N GLY A 447 40.13 27.79 2.65
CA GLY A 447 40.95 27.22 1.57
C GLY A 447 42.36 26.70 1.87
N VAL A 448 42.51 25.37 2.02
CA VAL A 448 43.66 24.57 1.53
C VAL A 448 43.14 23.17 1.15
N VAL A 449 43.54 22.68 -0.02
CA VAL A 449 43.32 21.30 -0.48
C VAL A 449 44.39 20.42 0.16
N GLU A 450 44.06 19.78 1.28
CA GLU A 450 44.83 18.68 1.87
C GLU A 450 43.99 17.41 1.78
N SER A 451 44.65 16.30 1.43
CA SER A 451 44.12 14.94 1.48
C SER A 451 43.51 14.67 2.85
N GLY A 452 42.18 14.79 2.92
CA GLY A 452 41.44 14.80 4.19
C GLY A 452 41.44 13.43 4.87
N PRO A 453 41.36 13.40 6.21
CA PRO A 453 41.15 12.17 6.96
C PRO A 453 39.81 11.55 6.59
N THR A 454 39.78 10.22 6.64
CA THR A 454 38.62 9.32 6.52
C THR A 454 37.33 9.97 7.02
N PRO A 455 36.20 9.96 6.28
CA PRO A 455 34.95 10.46 6.84
C PRO A 455 34.54 9.54 7.98
N LEU A 456 34.78 9.99 9.21
CA LEU A 456 34.12 9.48 10.40
C LEU A 456 32.61 9.70 10.17
N LEU A 457 31.81 8.70 10.52
CA LEU A 457 30.35 8.87 10.49
C LEU A 457 29.99 10.14 11.28
N PRO A 458 29.03 10.95 10.81
CA PRO A 458 28.57 12.11 11.57
C PRO A 458 28.22 11.71 13.00
N THR A 459 28.52 12.55 13.97
CA THR A 459 28.21 12.29 15.38
C THR A 459 26.85 12.87 15.80
N ASP A 460 26.04 13.35 14.86
CA ASP A 460 24.73 13.92 15.15
C ASP A 460 23.64 13.24 14.32
N LEU A 461 22.64 12.63 14.97
CA LEU A 461 21.50 12.01 14.28
C LEU A 461 20.67 13.00 13.46
N ARG A 462 20.78 14.31 13.75
CA ARG A 462 20.11 15.39 13.00
C ARG A 462 20.84 15.73 11.71
N ASP A 463 22.11 15.35 11.58
CA ASP A 463 22.87 15.54 10.36
C ASP A 463 22.26 14.69 9.24
N ARG A 464 21.91 15.33 8.12
CA ARG A 464 21.31 14.66 6.96
C ARG A 464 22.20 13.59 6.33
N SER A 465 23.51 13.66 6.57
CA SER A 465 24.48 12.66 6.12
C SER A 465 24.60 11.47 7.07
N HIS A 466 24.02 11.54 8.28
CA HIS A 466 24.03 10.42 9.22
C HIS A 466 23.12 9.30 8.70
N PRO A 467 23.56 8.03 8.66
CA PRO A 467 22.76 6.91 8.14
C PRO A 467 21.44 6.68 8.91
N GLY A 468 21.41 7.01 10.20
CA GLY A 468 20.22 7.00 11.06
C GLY A 468 19.27 8.20 10.91
N ASN A 469 19.66 9.28 10.22
CA ASN A 469 18.85 10.50 10.13
C ASN A 469 17.44 10.28 9.55
N PRO A 470 17.24 9.48 8.48
CA PRO A 470 15.91 9.24 7.96
C PRO A 470 14.98 8.57 8.98
N ALA A 471 15.52 7.66 9.81
CA ALA A 471 14.74 7.01 10.86
C ALA A 471 14.48 7.97 12.02
N PHE A 472 15.48 8.78 12.40
CA PHE A 472 15.35 9.84 13.39
C PHE A 472 14.24 10.84 13.04
N GLN A 473 14.19 11.33 11.81
CA GLN A 473 13.17 12.28 11.37
C GLN A 473 11.76 11.69 11.41
N ARG A 474 11.60 10.39 11.09
CA ARG A 474 10.31 9.70 11.23
C ARG A 474 9.89 9.60 12.69
N THR A 475 10.78 9.12 13.56
CA THR A 475 10.50 9.02 15.00
C THR A 475 10.19 10.38 15.61
N LEU A 476 10.91 11.44 15.20
CA LEU A 476 10.64 12.81 15.64
C LEU A 476 9.25 13.28 15.23
N GLY A 477 8.81 12.96 14.00
CA GLY A 477 7.44 13.23 13.55
C GLY A 477 6.37 12.54 14.41
N GLU A 478 6.62 11.31 14.88
CA GLU A 478 5.70 10.62 15.80
C GLU A 478 5.71 11.24 17.21
N VAL A 479 6.88 11.67 17.69
CA VAL A 479 6.99 12.38 18.98
C VAL A 479 6.20 13.70 18.92
N TYR A 480 6.27 14.44 17.81
CA TYR A 480 5.46 15.66 17.63
C TYR A 480 3.96 15.36 17.68
N ARG A 481 3.47 14.32 16.98
CA ARG A 481 2.04 13.96 17.05
C ARG A 481 1.60 13.59 18.46
N MET A 482 2.45 12.89 19.20
CA MET A 482 2.20 12.56 20.60
C MET A 482 2.16 13.83 21.46
N GLU A 483 3.11 14.75 21.28
CA GLU A 483 3.19 16.02 22.01
C GLU A 483 1.99 16.93 21.70
N ASP A 484 1.59 17.05 20.43
CA ASP A 484 0.38 17.76 20.00
C ASP A 484 -0.87 17.21 20.69
N GLY A 485 -1.01 15.87 20.76
CA GLY A 485 -2.12 15.21 21.45
C GLY A 485 -2.15 15.41 22.97
N GLN A 486 -1.03 15.81 23.57
CA GLN A 486 -0.89 16.12 25.00
C GLN A 486 -0.82 17.63 25.28
N GLY A 487 -0.87 18.49 24.25
CA GLY A 487 -0.69 19.94 24.39
C GLY A 487 0.72 20.36 24.83
N ILE A 488 1.74 19.56 24.51
CA ILE A 488 3.14 19.81 24.84
C ILE A 488 3.80 20.55 23.66
N PRO A 489 4.41 21.74 23.87
CA PRO A 489 5.10 22.45 22.78
C PRO A 489 6.35 21.72 22.31
N HIS A 490 6.54 21.58 21.00
CA HIS A 490 7.73 20.97 20.42
C HIS A 490 9.03 21.73 20.77
N GLY A 491 10.15 21.01 20.91
CA GLY A 491 11.44 21.65 21.12
C GLY A 491 12.63 20.69 21.23
N PRO A 492 13.76 21.14 21.81
CA PRO A 492 14.96 20.32 21.97
C PRO A 492 14.73 19.02 22.76
N HIS A 493 13.72 18.99 23.63
CA HIS A 493 13.34 17.77 24.36
C HIS A 493 12.74 16.72 23.43
N SER A 494 11.93 17.12 22.44
CA SER A 494 11.35 16.23 21.42
C SER A 494 12.45 15.51 20.63
N GLU A 495 13.50 16.23 20.25
CA GLU A 495 14.68 15.66 19.57
C GLU A 495 15.38 14.60 20.42
N LYS A 496 15.51 14.84 21.74
CA LYS A 496 16.13 13.90 22.68
C LYS A 496 15.29 12.65 22.90
N VAL A 497 13.97 12.82 23.05
CA VAL A 497 13.04 11.70 23.20
C VAL A 497 13.02 10.86 21.92
N ALA A 498 13.00 11.49 20.74
CA ALA A 498 13.05 10.79 19.46
C ALA A 498 14.37 10.02 19.25
N ALA A 499 15.51 10.62 19.62
CA ALA A 499 16.80 9.95 19.57
C ALA A 499 16.86 8.74 20.52
N ALA A 500 16.38 8.90 21.75
CA ALA A 500 16.31 7.83 22.73
C ALA A 500 15.44 6.65 22.26
N LEU A 501 14.24 6.95 21.77
CA LEU A 501 13.31 5.95 21.23
C LEU A 501 13.93 5.21 20.04
N LEU A 502 14.58 5.94 19.13
CA LEU A 502 15.22 5.34 17.97
C LEU A 502 16.33 4.38 18.37
N VAL A 503 17.17 4.76 19.34
CA VAL A 503 18.24 3.89 19.85
C VAL A 503 17.67 2.62 20.49
N GLU A 504 16.64 2.75 21.34
CA GLU A 504 15.99 1.58 21.94
C GLU A 504 15.33 0.69 20.89
N ALA A 505 14.69 1.27 19.87
CA ALA A 505 14.09 0.52 18.78
C ALA A 505 15.13 -0.30 18.00
N GLU A 506 16.30 0.28 17.68
CA GLU A 506 17.38 -0.46 17.01
C GLU A 506 17.96 -1.57 17.89
N HIS A 507 18.17 -1.34 19.19
CA HIS A 507 18.59 -2.40 20.11
C HIS A 507 17.63 -3.59 20.11
N ASN A 508 16.33 -3.31 20.00
CA ASN A 508 15.26 -4.30 19.95
C ASN A 508 14.96 -4.80 18.52
N LYS A 509 15.73 -4.36 17.52
CA LYS A 509 15.59 -4.73 16.09
C LYS A 509 14.18 -4.51 15.55
N GLN A 510 13.56 -3.41 15.97
CA GLN A 510 12.24 -2.96 15.53
C GLN A 510 12.32 -1.52 15.03
N GLY A 511 11.33 -1.08 14.24
CA GLY A 511 11.16 0.34 13.97
C GLY A 511 10.11 0.96 14.87
N ILE A 512 9.68 2.17 14.49
CA ILE A 512 8.66 2.94 15.20
C ILE A 512 7.67 3.42 14.15
N THR A 513 6.41 3.11 14.38
CA THR A 513 5.26 3.52 13.55
C THR A 513 4.33 4.47 14.30
N ASN A 514 4.32 4.44 15.63
CA ASN A 514 3.56 5.36 16.47
C ASN A 514 4.31 5.64 17.77
N VAL A 515 4.03 6.78 18.42
CA VAL A 515 4.56 7.13 19.73
C VAL A 515 3.42 7.53 20.67
N GLU A 516 3.47 7.08 21.92
CA GLU A 516 2.45 7.35 22.94
C GLU A 516 3.11 7.74 24.26
N MET A 517 2.47 8.63 25.04
CA MET A 517 2.85 8.91 26.42
C MET A 517 1.93 8.14 27.37
N ARG A 518 2.52 7.38 28.29
CA ARG A 518 1.77 6.65 29.32
C ARG A 518 1.40 7.57 30.49
N PRO A 519 0.38 7.20 31.29
CA PRO A 519 0.00 7.94 32.50
C PRO A 519 1.12 8.07 33.54
N ASP A 520 2.13 7.19 33.50
CA ASP A 520 3.31 7.22 34.36
C ASP A 520 4.42 8.16 33.84
N GLY A 521 4.18 8.87 32.73
CA GLY A 521 5.12 9.80 32.10
C GLY A 521 6.21 9.14 31.25
N GLN A 522 6.18 7.80 31.08
CA GLN A 522 7.05 7.13 30.10
C GLN A 522 6.55 7.39 28.68
N VAL A 523 7.48 7.53 27.73
CA VAL A 523 7.16 7.62 26.31
C VAL A 523 7.47 6.29 25.64
N GLN A 524 6.52 5.78 24.86
CA GLN A 524 6.64 4.49 24.18
C GLN A 524 6.68 4.65 22.67
N GLY A 525 7.65 3.99 22.05
CA GLY A 525 7.68 3.76 20.60
C GLY A 525 7.05 2.41 20.30
N ILE A 526 6.10 2.40 19.37
CA ILE A 526 5.33 1.22 18.98
C ILE A 526 5.71 0.84 17.57
N ALA A 527 6.03 -0.43 17.36
CA ALA A 527 6.18 -1.02 16.04
C ALA A 527 4.93 -1.85 15.72
N ARG A 528 4.13 -1.36 14.78
CA ARG A 528 2.98 -2.06 14.21
C ARG A 528 2.91 -1.70 12.72
N TYR A 529 3.53 -2.53 11.88
CA TYR A 529 3.61 -2.27 10.42
C TYR A 529 2.35 -2.65 9.67
N ASN A 530 1.49 -3.44 10.31
CA ASN A 530 0.14 -3.77 9.90
C ASN A 530 -0.67 -4.09 11.16
N ALA A 531 -1.99 -4.09 11.06
CA ALA A 531 -2.89 -4.30 12.20
C ALA A 531 -2.80 -5.71 12.83
N PHE A 532 -1.94 -6.59 12.31
CA PHE A 532 -1.92 -8.04 12.57
C PHE A 532 -0.59 -8.53 13.16
N GLU A 533 0.34 -7.61 13.41
CA GLU A 533 1.56 -7.86 14.18
C GLU A 533 1.33 -7.48 15.64
N SER A 534 1.76 -8.33 16.58
CA SER A 534 1.77 -7.97 17.99
C SER A 534 2.64 -6.73 18.18
N GLU A 535 2.07 -5.73 18.87
CA GLU A 535 2.77 -4.47 19.10
C GLU A 535 4.06 -4.73 19.85
N LYS A 536 5.18 -4.42 19.20
CA LYS A 536 6.46 -4.40 19.89
C LYS A 536 6.68 -3.00 20.42
N ARG A 537 6.87 -2.89 21.73
CA ARG A 537 6.95 -1.62 22.44
C ARG A 537 8.36 -1.44 23.00
N VAL A 538 8.93 -0.27 22.75
CA VAL A 538 10.11 0.23 23.46
C VAL A 538 9.68 1.41 24.30
N SER A 539 10.25 1.57 25.49
CA SER A 539 9.87 2.60 26.45
C SER A 539 11.10 3.40 26.85
N VAL A 540 10.98 4.72 26.85
CA VAL A 540 12.02 5.63 27.32
C VAL A 540 11.47 6.57 28.39
N ASN A 541 12.34 6.92 29.33
CA ASN A 541 12.08 7.94 30.34
C ASN A 541 12.52 9.31 29.77
N PRO A 542 11.60 10.28 29.58
CA PRO A 542 11.94 11.57 28.98
C PRO A 542 12.95 12.40 29.79
N GLN A 543 12.99 12.25 31.12
CA GLN A 543 13.94 12.96 31.97
C GLN A 543 15.35 12.39 31.81
N ILE A 544 15.47 11.06 31.73
CA ILE A 544 16.74 10.41 31.39
C ILE A 544 17.16 10.81 29.98
N ALA A 545 16.21 10.83 29.03
CA ALA A 545 16.53 11.12 27.64
C ALA A 545 17.16 12.50 27.45
N GLN A 546 16.71 13.49 28.22
CA GLN A 546 17.26 14.85 28.19
C GLN A 546 18.68 14.96 28.75
N SER A 547 19.11 14.02 29.61
CA SER A 547 20.45 14.02 30.22
C SER A 547 21.55 13.49 29.29
N VAL A 548 21.19 12.82 28.19
CA VAL A 548 22.12 12.18 27.25
C VAL A 548 22.41 13.12 26.06
N THR A 549 23.66 13.14 25.57
CA THR A 549 24.04 13.99 24.43
C THR A 549 23.58 13.38 23.09
N MET A 550 23.40 14.21 22.05
CA MET A 550 23.03 13.69 20.72
C MET A 550 24.16 12.85 20.11
N GLU A 551 25.41 13.20 20.43
CA GLU A 551 26.60 12.42 20.11
C GLU A 551 26.57 11.02 20.72
N THR A 552 26.19 10.91 21.99
CA THR A 552 26.02 9.61 22.63
C THR A 552 24.92 8.78 21.97
N TYR A 553 23.79 9.40 21.58
CA TYR A 553 22.73 8.68 20.86
C TYR A 553 23.16 8.24 19.46
N ALA A 554 23.87 9.07 18.71
CA ALA A 554 24.42 8.71 17.40
C ALA A 554 25.38 7.51 17.50
N ALA A 555 26.25 7.51 18.51
CA ALA A 555 27.17 6.39 18.77
C ALA A 555 26.43 5.11 19.16
N GLN A 556 25.44 5.19 20.07
CA GLN A 556 24.62 4.04 20.47
C GLN A 556 23.82 3.46 19.31
N TRP A 557 23.19 4.33 18.50
CA TRP A 557 22.48 3.91 17.29
C TRP A 557 23.40 3.19 16.32
N SER A 558 24.59 3.75 16.07
CA SER A 558 25.58 3.19 15.15
C SER A 558 26.01 1.79 15.59
N GLN A 559 26.30 1.64 16.89
CA GLN A 559 26.67 0.36 17.50
C GLN A 559 25.54 -0.68 17.43
N ALA A 560 24.29 -0.26 17.69
CA ALA A 560 23.13 -1.14 17.63
C ALA A 560 22.81 -1.58 16.19
N ARG A 561 22.98 -0.68 15.22
CA ARG A 561 22.65 -0.92 13.81
C ARG A 561 23.62 -1.87 13.13
N SER A 562 24.93 -1.66 13.31
CA SER A 562 25.96 -2.49 12.70
C SER A 562 27.32 -2.32 13.41
N PRO A 563 28.05 -3.43 13.68
CA PRO A 563 29.42 -3.34 14.19
C PRO A 563 30.35 -2.58 13.22
N HIS A 564 30.02 -2.53 11.93
CA HIS A 564 30.80 -1.81 10.92
C HIS A 564 30.65 -0.29 11.00
N TYR A 565 29.58 0.22 11.61
CA TYR A 565 29.47 1.66 11.89
C TYR A 565 30.25 2.07 13.14
N ALA A 566 30.47 1.15 14.08
CA ALA A 566 31.28 1.38 15.28
C ALA A 566 32.75 0.96 15.12
N SER A 567 33.17 0.55 13.92
CA SER A 567 34.51 0.04 13.66
C SER A 567 35.54 1.17 13.65
N ASN A 568 36.61 1.00 14.42
CA ASN A 568 37.81 1.86 14.37
C ASN A 568 38.89 1.31 13.42
N ALA A 569 38.55 0.32 12.58
CA ALA A 569 39.48 -0.20 11.60
C ALA A 569 39.89 0.90 10.60
N PRO A 570 41.17 0.92 10.15
CA PRO A 570 41.61 1.88 9.16
C PRO A 570 40.81 1.74 7.86
N ALA A 571 40.73 2.83 7.10
CA ALA A 571 40.12 2.80 5.77
C ALA A 571 40.81 1.75 4.90
N ALA A 572 40.03 0.97 4.15
CA ALA A 572 40.59 0.06 3.18
C ALA A 572 41.27 0.87 2.07
N GLU A 573 42.57 0.66 1.88
CA GLU A 573 43.31 1.27 0.78
C GLU A 573 42.90 0.65 -0.55
N ARG A 574 42.72 1.48 -1.57
CA ARG A 574 42.47 1.03 -2.94
C ARG A 574 43.75 0.51 -3.55
N THR A 575 43.78 -0.75 -3.98
CA THR A 575 44.95 -1.32 -4.66
C THR A 575 45.06 -0.80 -6.11
N PRO A 576 46.25 -0.86 -6.73
CA PRO A 576 46.42 -0.50 -8.15
C PRO A 576 45.46 -1.27 -9.07
N GLU A 577 45.26 -2.56 -8.82
CA GLU A 577 44.39 -3.42 -9.63
C GLU A 577 42.91 -3.03 -9.48
N GLN A 578 42.50 -2.56 -8.30
CA GLN A 578 41.15 -2.01 -8.08
C GLN A 578 40.99 -0.65 -8.79
N ALA A 579 42.02 0.18 -8.80
CA ALA A 579 42.00 1.46 -9.53
C ALA A 579 41.88 1.24 -11.05
N GLU A 580 42.58 0.24 -11.60
CA GLU A 580 42.45 -0.16 -13.01
C GLU A 580 41.05 -0.71 -13.32
N ALA A 581 40.51 -1.61 -12.49
CA ALA A 581 39.15 -2.12 -12.66
C ALA A 581 38.10 -1.00 -12.63
N LEU A 582 38.24 -0.08 -11.68
CA LEU A 582 37.34 1.06 -11.52
C LEU A 582 37.40 2.04 -12.72
N ALA A 583 38.53 2.09 -13.45
CA ALA A 583 38.68 2.87 -14.67
C ALA A 583 38.01 2.21 -15.90
N LEU A 584 37.71 0.91 -15.85
CA LEU A 584 37.02 0.17 -16.92
C LEU A 584 35.50 0.29 -16.86
N LEU A 585 34.93 0.72 -15.73
CA LEU A 585 33.49 0.94 -15.61
C LEU A 585 33.01 2.06 -16.56
N SER A 586 31.78 1.92 -17.06
CA SER A 586 31.13 3.01 -17.81
C SER A 586 30.96 4.24 -16.90
N PRO A 587 30.84 5.48 -17.45
CA PRO A 587 30.63 6.67 -16.63
C PRO A 587 29.39 6.58 -15.72
N VAL A 588 28.34 5.90 -16.18
CA VAL A 588 27.09 5.69 -15.42
C VAL A 588 27.32 4.70 -14.27
N ASP A 589 28.02 3.59 -14.54
CA ASP A 589 28.36 2.61 -13.52
C ASP A 589 29.34 3.17 -12.49
N ARG A 590 30.27 4.00 -12.94
CA ARG A 590 31.23 4.67 -12.07
C ARG A 590 30.53 5.58 -11.08
N GLN A 591 29.55 6.37 -11.53
CA GLN A 591 28.73 7.20 -10.64
C GLN A 591 27.94 6.35 -9.63
N MET A 592 27.44 5.19 -10.04
CA MET A 592 26.70 4.29 -9.15
C MET A 592 27.63 3.68 -8.10
N PHE A 593 28.80 3.21 -8.52
CA PHE A 593 29.85 2.71 -7.62
C PHE A 593 30.27 3.79 -6.62
N ASP A 594 30.59 5.01 -7.08
CA ASP A 594 31.05 6.10 -6.22
C ASP A 594 29.96 6.50 -5.21
N LYS A 595 28.68 6.49 -5.62
CA LYS A 595 27.54 6.73 -4.73
C LYS A 595 27.40 5.65 -3.65
N ILE A 596 27.60 4.38 -4.01
CA ILE A 596 27.58 3.28 -3.03
C ILE A 596 28.78 3.42 -2.10
N ARG A 597 29.98 3.64 -2.64
CA ARG A 597 31.22 3.79 -1.86
C ARG A 597 31.13 4.90 -0.82
N GLY A 598 30.58 6.05 -1.21
CA GLY A 598 30.44 7.23 -0.34
C GLY A 598 29.51 7.02 0.86
N ALA A 599 28.66 5.99 0.83
CA ALA A 599 27.76 5.63 1.92
C ALA A 599 28.16 4.32 2.66
N THR A 600 29.18 3.62 2.16
CA THR A 600 29.72 2.40 2.76
C THR A 600 30.82 2.75 3.78
N PRO A 601 30.86 2.10 4.96
CA PRO A 601 31.95 2.26 5.93
C PRO A 601 33.35 2.16 5.29
N ALA A 602 34.26 3.05 5.70
CA ALA A 602 35.54 3.24 5.03
C ALA A 602 36.46 2.02 5.10
N HIS A 603 36.38 1.22 6.17
CA HIS A 603 37.20 0.01 6.33
C HIS A 603 36.75 -1.17 5.45
N LEU A 604 35.58 -1.09 4.81
CA LEU A 604 35.14 -2.10 3.84
C LEU A 604 35.80 -1.83 2.49
N SER A 605 36.31 -2.89 1.86
CA SER A 605 37.09 -2.80 0.62
C SER A 605 36.23 -2.45 -0.59
N ASP A 606 36.89 -1.97 -1.64
CA ASP A 606 36.23 -1.70 -2.92
C ASP A 606 35.70 -2.98 -3.60
N ASP A 607 36.20 -4.17 -3.25
CA ASP A 607 35.63 -5.46 -3.69
C ASP A 607 34.21 -5.67 -3.15
N VAL A 608 33.98 -5.35 -1.86
CA VAL A 608 32.65 -5.42 -1.24
C VAL A 608 31.69 -4.45 -1.91
N VAL A 609 32.17 -3.24 -2.21
CA VAL A 609 31.39 -2.19 -2.87
C VAL A 609 31.07 -2.56 -4.31
N ALA A 610 32.02 -3.13 -5.05
CA ALA A 610 31.82 -3.64 -6.39
C ALA A 610 30.78 -4.75 -6.41
N ASN A 611 30.88 -5.70 -5.47
CA ASN A 611 29.91 -6.78 -5.34
C ASN A 611 28.49 -6.26 -5.04
N ALA A 612 28.37 -5.26 -4.15
CA ALA A 612 27.08 -4.63 -3.84
C ALA A 612 26.51 -3.83 -5.03
N PHE A 613 27.37 -3.14 -5.77
CA PHE A 613 27.05 -2.46 -7.02
C PHE A 613 26.49 -3.45 -8.06
N TYR A 614 27.16 -4.58 -8.27
CA TYR A 614 26.72 -5.57 -9.25
C TYR A 614 25.45 -6.30 -8.82
N ALA A 615 25.33 -6.68 -7.54
CA ALA A 615 24.10 -7.24 -6.99
C ALA A 615 22.90 -6.30 -7.18
N ALA A 616 23.10 -4.99 -6.98
CA ALA A 616 22.09 -3.98 -7.24
C ALA A 616 21.69 -3.92 -8.72
N LYS A 617 22.65 -4.01 -9.66
CA LYS A 617 22.36 -4.04 -11.11
C LYS A 617 21.59 -5.29 -11.54
N GLN A 618 21.94 -6.46 -11.00
CA GLN A 618 21.23 -7.71 -11.29
C GLN A 618 19.76 -7.64 -10.85
N ASP A 619 19.49 -6.93 -9.75
CA ASP A 619 18.15 -6.69 -9.23
C ASP A 619 17.48 -5.45 -9.86
N GLY A 620 17.98 -4.96 -11.00
CA GLY A 620 17.33 -3.91 -11.79
C GLY A 620 17.60 -2.47 -11.34
N ILE A 621 18.53 -2.23 -10.43
CA ILE A 621 19.02 -0.89 -10.09
C ILE A 621 20.07 -0.49 -11.13
N ALA A 622 19.63 0.11 -12.23
CA ALA A 622 20.46 0.29 -13.42
C ALA A 622 21.59 1.33 -13.30
N ASP A 623 21.40 2.37 -12.48
CA ASP A 623 22.31 3.51 -12.36
C ASP A 623 22.22 4.24 -10.99
N ALA A 624 23.09 5.22 -10.78
CA ALA A 624 23.19 5.98 -9.53
C ALA A 624 21.89 6.70 -9.13
N SER A 625 21.09 7.18 -10.10
CA SER A 625 19.81 7.85 -9.83
C SER A 625 18.76 6.89 -9.28
N LYS A 626 18.91 5.58 -9.54
CA LYS A 626 18.04 4.52 -9.04
C LYS A 626 18.44 3.99 -7.68
N VAL A 627 19.58 4.40 -7.11
CA VAL A 627 19.94 4.09 -5.73
C VAL A 627 19.19 5.03 -4.78
N ALA A 628 18.24 4.52 -4.02
CA ALA A 628 17.48 5.29 -3.03
C ALA A 628 18.26 5.49 -1.73
N SER A 629 18.90 4.43 -1.22
CA SER A 629 19.69 4.49 0.00
C SER A 629 20.72 3.37 0.03
N VAL A 630 21.83 3.58 0.72
CA VAL A 630 22.82 2.55 1.02
C VAL A 630 23.06 2.55 2.52
N GLY A 631 23.10 1.38 3.14
CA GLY A 631 23.35 1.28 4.57
C GLY A 631 23.64 -0.13 5.06
N MET A 632 24.18 -0.20 6.28
CA MET A 632 24.47 -1.45 6.96
C MET A 632 23.33 -1.86 7.89
N VAL A 633 23.10 -3.16 7.98
CA VAL A 633 22.27 -3.80 9.01
C VAL A 633 22.98 -5.07 9.46
N GLY A 634 23.53 -5.09 10.68
CA GLY A 634 24.49 -6.12 11.08
C GLY A 634 25.64 -6.21 10.08
N ASP A 635 25.88 -7.40 9.53
CA ASP A 635 26.94 -7.66 8.54
C ASP A 635 26.44 -7.56 7.08
N ARG A 636 25.27 -6.96 6.84
CA ARG A 636 24.71 -6.83 5.50
C ARG A 636 24.80 -5.39 5.00
N LEU A 637 25.47 -5.20 3.88
CA LEU A 637 25.42 -3.98 3.08
C LEU A 637 24.23 -4.05 2.13
N ALA A 638 23.25 -3.17 2.34
CA ALA A 638 22.05 -3.09 1.51
C ALA A 638 22.08 -1.83 0.63
N VAL A 639 21.85 -2.02 -0.66
CA VAL A 639 21.65 -0.96 -1.67
C VAL A 639 20.19 -1.04 -2.08
N ASN A 640 19.36 -0.14 -1.56
CA ASN A 640 17.93 -0.11 -1.88
C ASN A 640 17.69 0.72 -3.14
N GLY A 641 16.89 0.20 -4.04
CA GLY A 641 16.47 0.87 -5.25
C GLY A 641 15.35 1.90 -5.01
N THR A 642 15.21 2.86 -5.90
CA THR A 642 14.06 3.78 -5.94
C THR A 642 12.76 3.10 -6.39
N THR A 643 12.82 1.82 -6.78
CA THR A 643 11.64 1.00 -7.06
C THR A 643 11.45 0.03 -5.89
N PRO A 644 10.30 0.05 -5.19
CA PRO A 644 10.03 -0.88 -4.10
C PRO A 644 10.23 -2.32 -4.54
N GLY A 645 10.89 -3.11 -3.69
CA GLY A 645 11.25 -4.49 -3.98
C GLY A 645 12.64 -4.68 -4.59
N LEU A 646 13.20 -3.68 -5.27
CA LEU A 646 14.55 -3.77 -5.83
C LEU A 646 15.61 -3.44 -4.77
N ARG A 647 16.53 -4.36 -4.51
CA ARG A 647 17.63 -4.22 -3.56
C ARG A 647 18.81 -5.13 -3.91
N GLY A 648 20.01 -4.56 -3.87
CA GLY A 648 21.24 -5.34 -3.75
C GLY A 648 21.55 -5.58 -2.28
N ILE A 649 21.80 -6.83 -1.87
CA ILE A 649 22.24 -7.15 -0.51
C ILE A 649 23.50 -8.01 -0.58
N VAL A 650 24.54 -7.58 0.10
CA VAL A 650 25.80 -8.32 0.24
C VAL A 650 26.08 -8.56 1.72
N ASP A 651 26.38 -9.81 2.06
CA ASP A 651 26.91 -10.17 3.38
C ASP A 651 28.42 -9.91 3.39
N VAL A 652 28.87 -8.94 4.17
CA VAL A 652 30.26 -8.50 4.21
C VAL A 652 31.14 -9.37 5.11
N SER A 653 30.53 -10.33 5.82
CA SER A 653 31.26 -11.36 6.58
C SER A 653 31.76 -12.51 5.69
N GLN A 654 31.23 -12.61 4.46
CA GLN A 654 31.57 -13.65 3.51
C GLN A 654 32.67 -13.19 2.53
N PRO A 655 33.50 -14.11 2.01
CA PRO A 655 34.42 -13.78 0.93
C PRO A 655 33.67 -13.23 -0.28
N VAL A 656 34.12 -12.08 -0.81
CA VAL A 656 33.56 -11.44 -2.00
C VAL A 656 34.49 -11.61 -3.20
N PRO A 657 33.97 -11.66 -4.44
CA PRO A 657 34.80 -11.71 -5.63
C PRO A 657 35.71 -10.48 -5.74
N PRO A 658 36.91 -10.59 -6.32
CA PRO A 658 37.76 -9.43 -6.61
C PRO A 658 37.05 -8.45 -7.56
N MET A 659 37.26 -7.16 -7.34
CA MET A 659 36.61 -6.10 -8.12
C MET A 659 36.81 -6.22 -9.64
N GLN A 660 37.94 -6.78 -10.09
CA GLN A 660 38.21 -7.02 -11.52
C GLN A 660 37.16 -7.97 -12.13
N GLU A 661 36.84 -9.04 -11.41
CA GLU A 661 35.84 -10.02 -11.84
C GLU A 661 34.46 -9.38 -11.87
N THR A 662 34.07 -8.67 -10.82
CA THR A 662 32.78 -7.99 -10.75
C THR A 662 32.62 -6.90 -11.82
N THR A 663 33.70 -6.20 -12.15
CA THR A 663 33.72 -5.21 -13.23
C THR A 663 33.50 -5.87 -14.59
N GLN A 664 34.16 -7.01 -14.86
CA GLN A 664 33.94 -7.77 -16.09
C GLN A 664 32.49 -8.29 -16.18
N GLN A 665 31.95 -8.78 -15.07
CA GLN A 665 30.54 -9.21 -14.98
C GLN A 665 29.58 -8.07 -15.28
N ALA A 666 29.81 -6.87 -14.72
CA ALA A 666 28.99 -5.68 -14.98
C ALA A 666 29.06 -5.24 -16.45
N LEU A 667 30.24 -5.26 -17.07
CA LEU A 667 30.41 -4.94 -18.48
C LEU A 667 29.70 -5.95 -19.39
N ALA A 668 29.81 -7.24 -19.10
CA ALA A 668 29.10 -8.29 -19.84
C ALA A 668 27.58 -8.13 -19.71
N PHE A 669 27.10 -7.83 -18.50
CA PHE A 669 25.69 -7.55 -18.25
C PHE A 669 25.17 -6.35 -19.05
N ASN A 670 25.93 -5.25 -19.10
CA ASN A 670 25.56 -4.07 -19.90
C ASN A 670 25.52 -4.38 -21.40
N GLN A 671 26.48 -5.14 -21.92
CA GLN A 671 26.50 -5.54 -23.34
C GLN A 671 25.29 -6.40 -23.68
N GLN A 672 24.94 -7.34 -22.80
CA GLN A 672 23.75 -8.17 -22.99
C GLN A 672 22.47 -7.33 -23.04
N GLN A 673 22.33 -6.36 -22.14
CA GLN A 673 21.18 -5.44 -22.17
C GLN A 673 21.15 -4.57 -23.43
N ALA A 674 22.30 -4.06 -23.88
CA ALA A 674 22.37 -3.26 -25.10
C ALA A 674 22.01 -4.08 -26.36
N ILE A 675 22.44 -5.34 -26.44
CA ILE A 675 22.06 -6.25 -27.52
C ILE A 675 20.55 -6.47 -27.53
N THR A 676 19.94 -6.73 -26.36
CA THR A 676 18.49 -6.89 -26.25
C THR A 676 17.74 -5.63 -26.70
N GLN A 677 18.20 -4.44 -26.27
CA GLN A 677 17.58 -3.17 -26.68
C GLN A 677 17.72 -2.89 -28.18
N GLN A 678 18.88 -3.15 -28.77
CA GLN A 678 19.09 -2.98 -30.22
C GLN A 678 18.23 -3.96 -31.04
N GLN A 679 18.05 -5.18 -30.57
CA GLN A 679 17.15 -6.15 -31.21
C GLN A 679 15.70 -5.68 -31.14
N ASP A 680 15.26 -5.15 -29.99
CA ASP A 680 13.92 -4.60 -29.82
C ASP A 680 13.69 -3.38 -30.72
N GLU A 681 14.67 -2.49 -30.86
CA GLU A 681 14.58 -1.30 -31.74
C GLU A 681 14.60 -1.67 -33.23
N ALA A 682 15.46 -2.60 -33.65
CA ALA A 682 15.49 -3.08 -35.04
C ALA A 682 14.15 -3.72 -35.43
N GLN A 683 13.53 -4.50 -34.54
CA GLN A 683 12.21 -5.07 -34.76
C GLN A 683 11.08 -4.03 -34.77
N ARG A 684 11.22 -2.90 -34.05
CA ARG A 684 10.26 -1.79 -34.13
C ARG A 684 10.39 -1.03 -35.45
N GLN A 685 11.62 -0.80 -35.93
CA GLN A 685 11.85 -0.12 -37.21
C GLN A 685 11.39 -0.97 -38.41
N GLN A 686 11.63 -2.28 -38.40
CA GLN A 686 11.10 -3.19 -39.42
C GLN A 686 9.57 -3.17 -39.47
N ARG A 687 8.90 -3.22 -38.31
CA ARG A 687 7.43 -3.08 -38.23
C ARG A 687 6.94 -1.74 -38.77
N THR A 688 7.68 -0.66 -38.53
CA THR A 688 7.31 0.69 -39.02
C THR A 688 7.50 0.82 -40.53
N GLN A 689 8.54 0.21 -41.10
CA GLN A 689 8.77 0.17 -42.55
C GLN A 689 7.77 -0.74 -43.28
N GLU A 690 7.42 -1.89 -42.72
CA GLU A 690 6.38 -2.76 -43.28
C GLU A 690 5.00 -2.09 -43.26
N THR A 691 4.71 -1.29 -42.24
CA THR A 691 3.48 -0.50 -42.15
C THR A 691 3.44 0.62 -43.21
N ASN A 692 4.56 1.34 -43.42
CA ASN A 692 4.62 2.40 -44.42
C ASN A 692 4.65 1.87 -45.87
N THR A 693 5.24 0.70 -46.13
CA THR A 693 5.27 0.11 -47.48
C THR A 693 3.90 -0.43 -47.91
N ARG A 694 2.99 -0.67 -46.97
CA ARG A 694 1.59 -1.06 -47.23
C ARG A 694 0.65 0.11 -47.53
N THR A 695 1.12 1.36 -47.43
CA THR A 695 0.29 2.57 -47.55
C THR A 695 0.65 3.41 -48.80
N VAL A 696 1.38 2.84 -49.76
CA VAL A 696 1.68 3.45 -51.08
C VAL A 696 1.05 2.64 -52.19
#